data_AF-A0A6H5L2Y3-F1
#
_entry.id   AF-A0A6H5L2Y3-F1
#
_cell.length_a   1.000
_cell.length_b   1.000
_cell.length_c   1.000
_cell.angle_alpha   90.00
_cell.angle_beta   90.00
_cell.angle_gamma   90.00
#
_symmetry.space_group_name_H-M   'P 1'
#
loop_
_entity.id
_entity.type
_entity.pdbx_description
1 polymer ?
#
loop_
_entity_poly.entity_id
_entity_poly.type
_entity_poly.pdbx_seq_one_letter_code
_entity_poly.pdbx_strand_id
1 'polypeptide(L)'
;MVAAASSPGEASQTSLPTPAPAVAAAAASTALLCRWEEVLLADTLRFSLDPAVARAKRVLHLGSLERELREEEREGGWSLDSRSFFERLLLSRLNDGTSLADIGGVEDGAAAPASASSSRASPLAYMIGCYERAVQAGKGPAPRHKGASVGALRNSAVRHLRGVLVTYAILTIQNPDMWGDEDDYSPGGGPIAELKNLFRRKGAAALPQGLLDDFIRSTSGDAAGDSGGVTLEELFQPLLLSLVNDAAELSSRADPMAAMGEFASVVQALAALVAWKPLAGLFANLPDWVPEAACSGKSLEKKSPLGILFSFKASRASFEVGTIDLVVCGAEWSRERKATREESQALGSVLKACRQSLTTVREALVGLLTTLLKAKQAREQVLQWVGAVANHNRGRERDGFHQGFEVLPLSSEGMLGNVLWALLRLCEPFLTAGDPKAEALADKTDLDYFRGSDRIDVSDDTELWSESPEEGGEGDDGAAGGAGVSRWLDQRNQSRIAQFEANRAALLASASSSSSSSPSPGSTPQSTAGAGAGGGEREEEEEKEIDPKSKSFGTTAEFAGLAARLLHVGIGQAYRLFTATNRKMERWRGARDSSKKDLEEGESTLSAHDKRQLEKRVKQCQTRLEEGALTKLMLQLVDMDPDIVLPSLRFLRFQVMDG
;
A
#
# COMPACT_ATOMS: atom_id res chain seq x y z
N MET A 1 -33.72 -43.49 -83.89
CA MET A 1 -34.70 -42.99 -84.89
C MET A 1 -34.55 -41.47 -84.89
N VAL A 2 -33.81 -40.91 -85.85
CA VAL A 2 -34.34 -40.25 -87.08
C VAL A 2 -35.21 -39.03 -86.71
N ALA A 3 -35.07 -37.81 -87.20
CA ALA A 3 -34.08 -37.04 -87.97
C ALA A 3 -34.76 -35.65 -88.23
N ALA A 4 -33.93 -34.60 -88.39
CA ALA A 4 -34.12 -33.45 -89.32
C ALA A 4 -35.35 -32.51 -89.12
N ALA A 5 -35.39 -31.23 -89.49
CA ALA A 5 -34.56 -30.21 -90.16
C ALA A 5 -35.10 -28.84 -89.63
N SER A 6 -34.64 -27.62 -89.89
CA SER A 6 -33.96 -27.00 -91.03
C SER A 6 -33.64 -25.53 -90.67
N SER A 7 -32.46 -25.04 -91.08
CA SER A 7 -32.08 -23.62 -91.26
C SER A 7 -32.73 -23.06 -92.57
N PRO A 8 -32.54 -21.80 -93.07
CA PRO A 8 -31.34 -20.92 -92.99
C PRO A 8 -31.60 -19.38 -92.95
N GLY A 9 -30.52 -18.59 -92.88
CA GLY A 9 -30.52 -17.16 -93.24
C GLY A 9 -29.32 -16.34 -92.76
N GLU A 10 -28.26 -16.29 -93.58
CA GLU A 10 -27.06 -15.41 -93.50
C GLU A 10 -27.45 -13.90 -93.53
N ALA A 11 -26.65 -12.90 -93.10
CA ALA A 11 -25.24 -12.68 -93.37
C ALA A 11 -24.59 -11.56 -92.50
N SER A 12 -23.27 -11.73 -92.30
CA SER A 12 -22.19 -10.71 -92.38
C SER A 12 -22.08 -9.54 -91.36
N GLN A 13 -21.05 -9.57 -90.48
CA GLN A 13 -19.77 -8.86 -90.68
C GLN A 13 -18.83 -8.95 -89.44
N THR A 14 -17.54 -9.05 -89.78
CA THR A 14 -16.31 -9.15 -88.97
C THR A 14 -15.98 -7.96 -88.06
N SER A 15 -15.47 -8.22 -86.84
CA SER A 15 -14.31 -7.51 -86.25
C SER A 15 -13.73 -8.25 -85.01
N LEU A 16 -12.45 -7.96 -84.75
CA LEU A 16 -11.42 -8.63 -83.93
C LEU A 16 -11.70 -8.80 -82.41
N PRO A 17 -10.94 -9.69 -81.70
CA PRO A 17 -11.17 -9.97 -80.29
C PRO A 17 -10.53 -8.90 -79.39
N THR A 18 -11.31 -8.34 -78.48
CA THR A 18 -10.80 -7.52 -77.37
C THR A 18 -10.95 -8.33 -76.07
N PRO A 19 -9.90 -8.42 -75.23
CA PRO A 19 -9.87 -9.32 -74.08
C PRO A 19 -10.79 -8.85 -72.94
N ALA A 20 -11.24 -9.84 -72.17
CA ALA A 20 -12.29 -9.78 -71.15
C ALA A 20 -12.11 -8.71 -70.04
N PRO A 21 -13.21 -8.15 -69.49
CA PRO A 21 -13.22 -7.29 -68.31
C PRO A 21 -13.21 -8.11 -67.01
N ALA A 22 -12.29 -9.09 -66.90
CA ALA A 22 -12.28 -10.04 -65.78
C ALA A 22 -11.09 -9.85 -64.82
N VAL A 23 -10.14 -8.96 -65.11
CA VAL A 23 -8.95 -8.75 -64.27
C VAL A 23 -8.92 -7.37 -63.60
N ALA A 24 -9.68 -6.39 -64.12
CA ALA A 24 -9.67 -5.02 -63.58
C ALA A 24 -10.59 -4.80 -62.34
N ALA A 25 -11.57 -5.68 -62.10
CA ALA A 25 -12.46 -5.58 -60.94
C ALA A 25 -12.03 -6.45 -59.74
N ALA A 26 -11.15 -7.43 -59.96
CA ALA A 26 -10.61 -8.31 -58.90
C ALA A 26 -9.39 -7.71 -58.18
N ALA A 27 -8.77 -6.67 -58.75
CA ALA A 27 -7.59 -5.99 -58.18
C ALA A 27 -7.90 -4.64 -57.52
N ALA A 28 -9.15 -4.16 -57.58
CA ALA A 28 -9.56 -2.86 -57.03
C ALA A 28 -10.03 -2.92 -55.56
N SER A 29 -9.87 -4.05 -54.87
CA SER A 29 -10.28 -4.21 -53.46
C SER A 29 -9.54 -5.29 -52.66
N THR A 30 -8.30 -5.62 -53.04
CA THR A 30 -7.25 -5.89 -52.03
C THR A 30 -6.93 -4.55 -51.37
N ALA A 31 -7.85 -4.13 -50.50
CA ALA A 31 -7.78 -2.91 -49.71
C ALA A 31 -6.55 -2.99 -48.79
N LEU A 32 -5.87 -1.85 -48.59
CA LEU A 32 -4.64 -1.72 -47.79
C LEU A 32 -4.67 -2.48 -46.45
N LEU A 33 -5.83 -2.67 -45.84
CA LEU A 33 -6.01 -3.48 -44.64
C LEU A 33 -7.17 -4.47 -44.87
N CYS A 34 -7.07 -5.68 -44.31
CA CYS A 34 -8.23 -6.56 -44.19
C CYS A 34 -9.30 -5.86 -43.34
N ARG A 35 -10.58 -6.09 -43.64
CA ARG A 35 -11.72 -5.45 -42.95
C ARG A 35 -11.67 -5.58 -41.41
N TRP A 36 -11.06 -6.63 -40.88
CA TRP A 36 -10.95 -6.83 -39.43
C TRP A 36 -9.85 -5.97 -38.78
N GLU A 37 -8.82 -5.56 -39.53
CA GLU A 37 -7.69 -4.76 -39.03
C GLU A 37 -8.08 -3.30 -38.88
N GLU A 38 -8.78 -2.73 -39.84
CA GLU A 38 -9.41 -1.40 -39.70
C GLU A 38 -10.42 -1.37 -38.56
N VAL A 39 -11.17 -2.45 -38.38
CA VAL A 39 -12.08 -2.59 -37.25
C VAL A 39 -11.30 -2.60 -35.94
N LEU A 40 -10.20 -3.35 -35.86
CA LEU A 40 -9.32 -3.40 -34.69
C LEU A 40 -8.74 -2.01 -34.38
N LEU A 41 -8.11 -1.34 -35.34
CA LEU A 41 -7.51 -0.01 -35.18
C LEU A 41 -8.55 1.02 -34.74
N ALA A 42 -9.72 1.04 -35.38
CA ALA A 42 -10.79 1.96 -35.01
C ALA A 42 -11.35 1.68 -33.61
N ASP A 43 -11.41 0.41 -33.19
CA ASP A 43 -11.90 0.05 -31.85
C ASP A 43 -10.86 0.28 -30.76
N THR A 44 -9.57 0.02 -31.01
CA THR A 44 -8.51 0.14 -30.01
C THR A 44 -7.93 1.55 -29.96
N LEU A 45 -7.52 2.11 -31.10
CA LEU A 45 -6.81 3.38 -31.19
C LEU A 45 -7.70 4.56 -31.56
N ARG A 46 -8.99 4.36 -31.88
CA ARG A 46 -9.93 5.44 -32.22
C ARG A 46 -9.49 6.29 -33.42
N PHE A 47 -8.81 5.67 -34.39
CA PHE A 47 -8.59 6.23 -35.71
C PHE A 47 -8.74 5.15 -36.79
N SER A 48 -8.85 5.55 -38.05
CA SER A 48 -8.92 4.66 -39.21
C SER A 48 -8.11 5.25 -40.37
N LEU A 49 -7.52 4.38 -41.19
CA LEU A 49 -6.83 4.79 -42.43
C LEU A 49 -7.84 4.88 -43.59
N ASP A 50 -8.91 4.10 -43.56
CA ASP A 50 -10.03 4.22 -44.50
C ASP A 50 -11.00 5.37 -44.12
N PRO A 51 -11.19 6.40 -44.97
CA PRO A 51 -12.14 7.48 -44.71
C PRO A 51 -13.61 7.01 -44.62
N ALA A 52 -13.97 5.85 -45.18
CA ALA A 52 -15.31 5.27 -45.04
C ALA A 52 -15.54 4.70 -43.64
N VAL A 53 -14.57 3.95 -43.10
CA VAL A 53 -14.62 3.39 -41.74
C VAL A 53 -14.50 4.50 -40.70
N ALA A 54 -13.64 5.49 -40.94
CA ALA A 54 -13.52 6.70 -40.10
C ALA A 54 -14.87 7.39 -39.90
N ARG A 55 -15.60 7.63 -41.00
CA ARG A 55 -16.95 8.23 -40.98
C ARG A 55 -17.98 7.33 -40.30
N ALA A 56 -17.95 6.03 -40.57
CA ALA A 56 -18.91 5.08 -40.00
C ALA A 56 -18.78 4.94 -38.48
N LYS A 57 -17.54 4.86 -37.97
CA LYS A 57 -17.26 4.70 -36.53
C LYS A 57 -17.04 6.03 -35.79
N ARG A 58 -17.09 7.16 -36.50
CA ARG A 58 -16.79 8.51 -35.97
C ARG A 58 -15.41 8.56 -35.30
N VAL A 59 -14.40 8.04 -35.98
CA VAL A 59 -13.00 8.02 -35.52
C VAL A 59 -12.14 8.92 -36.41
N LEU A 60 -10.97 9.34 -35.92
CA LEU A 60 -10.06 10.22 -36.65
C LEU A 60 -9.57 9.54 -37.94
N HIS A 61 -9.48 10.28 -39.04
CA HIS A 61 -8.87 9.80 -40.29
C HIS A 61 -7.43 10.33 -40.40
N LEU A 62 -6.45 9.43 -40.48
CA LEU A 62 -5.02 9.78 -40.58
C LEU A 62 -4.59 9.88 -42.07
N GLY A 63 -5.11 10.87 -42.79
CA GLY A 63 -4.91 10.98 -44.24
C GLY A 63 -3.47 11.26 -44.69
N SER A 64 -2.62 11.83 -43.81
CA SER A 64 -1.19 12.04 -44.12
C SER A 64 -0.42 10.73 -44.08
N LEU A 65 -0.60 9.94 -43.02
CA LEU A 65 0.04 8.64 -42.85
C LEU A 65 -0.48 7.60 -43.86
N GLU A 66 -1.77 7.67 -44.22
CA GLU A 66 -2.34 6.83 -45.27
C GLU A 66 -1.63 7.03 -46.63
N ARG A 67 -1.19 8.26 -46.94
CA ARG A 67 -0.48 8.57 -48.18
C ARG A 67 0.95 8.03 -48.16
N GLU A 68 1.65 8.20 -47.04
CA GLU A 68 3.01 7.70 -46.81
C GLU A 68 3.06 6.16 -46.91
N LEU A 69 2.14 5.46 -46.23
CA LEU A 69 2.07 4.00 -46.25
C LEU A 69 1.73 3.44 -47.64
N ARG A 70 0.96 4.19 -48.46
CA ARG A 70 0.68 3.83 -49.87
C ARG A 70 1.89 3.95 -50.77
N GLU A 71 2.80 4.86 -50.46
CA GLU A 71 4.05 5.03 -51.20
C GLU A 71 5.01 3.88 -50.88
N GLU A 72 5.15 3.50 -49.60
CA GLU A 72 5.97 2.37 -49.15
C GLU A 72 5.43 1.00 -49.59
N GLU A 73 4.12 0.83 -49.69
CA GLU A 73 3.50 -0.42 -50.19
C GLU A 73 3.94 -0.76 -51.62
N ARG A 74 4.26 0.26 -52.44
CA ARG A 74 4.80 0.06 -53.79
C ARG A 74 6.25 -0.45 -53.79
N GLU A 75 6.99 -0.27 -52.69
CA GLU A 75 8.42 -0.54 -52.60
C GLU A 75 8.78 -1.84 -51.86
N GLY A 76 7.83 -2.51 -51.19
CA GLY A 76 8.13 -3.77 -50.51
C GLY A 76 7.11 -4.29 -49.50
N GLY A 77 6.03 -3.56 -49.23
CA GLY A 77 4.93 -4.00 -48.37
C GLY A 77 5.24 -3.89 -46.88
N TRP A 78 4.33 -3.29 -46.12
CA TRP A 78 4.38 -3.23 -44.65
C TRP A 78 3.61 -4.42 -44.06
N SER A 79 3.99 -4.86 -42.85
CA SER A 79 3.34 -5.98 -42.16
C SER A 79 2.80 -5.55 -40.80
N LEU A 80 1.57 -5.96 -40.48
CA LEU A 80 0.94 -5.77 -39.17
C LEU A 80 1.60 -6.55 -38.03
N ASP A 81 2.43 -7.54 -38.36
CA ASP A 81 3.30 -8.18 -37.37
C ASP A 81 4.52 -7.31 -37.04
N SER A 82 4.77 -6.24 -37.79
CA SER A 82 5.87 -5.32 -37.50
C SER A 82 5.52 -4.36 -36.37
N ARG A 83 6.35 -4.36 -35.34
CA ARG A 83 6.30 -3.38 -34.25
C ARG A 83 6.36 -1.93 -34.77
N SER A 84 7.17 -1.67 -35.81
CA SER A 84 7.35 -0.34 -36.40
C SER A 84 6.06 0.26 -36.99
N PHE A 85 5.12 -0.57 -37.43
CA PHE A 85 3.85 -0.11 -37.98
C PHE A 85 2.97 0.53 -36.89
N PHE A 86 2.81 -0.15 -35.75
CA PHE A 86 2.03 0.37 -34.63
C PHE A 86 2.69 1.60 -33.99
N GLU A 87 4.03 1.66 -33.98
CA GLU A 87 4.76 2.83 -33.47
C GLU A 87 4.49 4.07 -34.33
N ARG A 88 4.58 3.96 -35.66
CA ARG A 88 4.27 5.07 -36.59
C ARG A 88 2.82 5.53 -36.47
N LEU A 89 1.88 4.59 -36.37
CA LEU A 89 0.47 4.88 -36.18
C LEU A 89 0.21 5.65 -34.87
N LEU A 90 0.81 5.20 -33.77
CA LEU A 90 0.66 5.84 -32.47
C LEU A 90 1.29 7.24 -32.47
N LEU A 91 2.50 7.39 -33.01
CA LEU A 91 3.19 8.68 -33.13
C LEU A 91 2.41 9.69 -33.96
N SER A 92 1.90 9.28 -35.13
CA SER A 92 1.06 10.15 -35.97
C SER A 92 -0.17 10.61 -35.20
N ARG A 93 -0.84 9.70 -34.47
CA ARG A 93 -2.02 10.06 -33.69
C ARG A 93 -1.71 11.03 -32.54
N LEU A 94 -0.59 10.83 -31.84
CA LEU A 94 -0.19 11.68 -30.72
C LEU A 94 0.29 13.06 -31.19
N ASN A 95 0.91 13.15 -32.37
CA ASN A 95 1.41 14.40 -32.94
C ASN A 95 0.36 15.23 -33.72
N ASP A 96 -0.73 14.62 -34.19
CA ASP A 96 -1.70 15.26 -35.09
C ASP A 96 -2.50 16.42 -34.49
N GLY A 97 -2.25 16.83 -33.24
CA GLY A 97 -2.77 18.07 -32.63
C GLY A 97 -4.30 18.15 -32.48
N THR A 98 -5.05 17.19 -33.01
CA THR A 98 -6.50 17.07 -32.86
C THR A 98 -6.84 16.66 -31.43
N SER A 99 -7.79 17.40 -30.83
CA SER A 99 -8.22 17.22 -29.45
C SER A 99 -8.43 15.73 -29.14
N LEU A 100 -7.63 15.19 -28.22
CA LEU A 100 -7.75 13.80 -27.75
C LEU A 100 -9.09 13.55 -27.00
N ALA A 101 -9.82 14.62 -26.66
CA ALA A 101 -11.10 14.57 -25.95
C ALA A 101 -12.33 14.40 -26.88
N ASP A 102 -12.22 14.66 -28.19
CA ASP A 102 -13.39 14.76 -29.09
C ASP A 102 -14.06 13.43 -29.47
N ILE A 103 -13.66 12.30 -28.87
CA ILE A 103 -14.18 10.96 -29.25
C ILE A 103 -14.64 10.15 -28.01
N GLY A 104 -15.16 10.83 -26.99
CA GLY A 104 -15.58 10.16 -25.75
C GLY A 104 -16.52 10.94 -24.84
N GLY A 105 -17.68 11.34 -25.33
CA GLY A 105 -18.77 11.86 -24.49
C GLY A 105 -20.13 11.67 -25.16
N VAL A 106 -21.00 10.85 -24.56
CA VAL A 106 -22.43 10.81 -24.88
C VAL A 106 -23.07 11.99 -24.16
N GLU A 107 -23.52 13.01 -24.89
CA GLU A 107 -24.69 13.81 -24.53
C GLU A 107 -25.44 14.21 -25.81
N ASP A 108 -26.77 14.26 -25.68
CA ASP A 108 -27.76 14.32 -26.74
C ASP A 108 -27.61 15.53 -27.69
N GLY A 109 -28.09 15.32 -28.91
CA GLY A 109 -27.95 16.25 -30.02
C GLY A 109 -28.46 17.67 -29.73
N ALA A 110 -27.54 18.63 -29.78
CA ALA A 110 -27.80 19.98 -30.25
C ALA A 110 -26.49 20.56 -30.77
N ALA A 111 -26.49 21.05 -32.00
CA ALA A 111 -25.39 21.82 -32.55
C ALA A 111 -25.18 23.08 -31.68
N ALA A 112 -23.97 23.26 -31.13
CA ALA A 112 -23.57 24.44 -30.36
C ALA A 112 -22.05 24.67 -30.46
N PRO A 113 -21.56 25.90 -30.22
CA PRO A 113 -20.65 26.63 -31.09
C PRO A 113 -19.15 26.43 -30.82
N ALA A 114 -18.33 26.81 -31.81
CA ALA A 114 -16.88 26.70 -31.88
C ALA A 114 -16.07 27.59 -30.91
N SER A 115 -16.48 27.70 -29.64
CA SER A 115 -15.78 28.49 -28.63
C SER A 115 -15.90 27.89 -27.23
N ALA A 116 -15.23 26.77 -27.03
CA ALA A 116 -14.76 26.32 -25.72
C ALA A 116 -13.34 25.81 -25.94
N SER A 117 -12.37 26.33 -25.19
CA SER A 117 -11.00 25.81 -25.15
C SER A 117 -11.06 24.32 -24.79
N SER A 118 -10.93 23.48 -25.81
CA SER A 118 -10.99 22.03 -25.71
C SER A 118 -9.75 21.53 -24.97
N SER A 119 -9.90 21.19 -23.69
CA SER A 119 -8.86 20.51 -22.92
C SER A 119 -8.44 19.25 -23.68
N ARG A 120 -7.22 19.22 -24.21
CA ARG A 120 -6.67 18.02 -24.86
C ARG A 120 -6.57 16.94 -23.79
N ALA A 121 -7.13 15.76 -24.03
CA ALA A 121 -6.95 14.65 -23.10
C ALA A 121 -5.47 14.28 -23.04
N SER A 122 -4.98 13.92 -21.85
CA SER A 122 -3.57 13.57 -21.66
C SER A 122 -3.16 12.39 -22.56
N PRO A 123 -1.98 12.45 -23.21
CA PRO A 123 -1.40 11.33 -23.95
C PRO A 123 -1.36 10.03 -23.13
N LEU A 124 -1.06 10.12 -21.82
CA LEU A 124 -0.99 8.95 -20.95
C LEU A 124 -2.37 8.33 -20.71
N ALA A 125 -3.39 9.12 -20.35
CA ALA A 125 -4.77 8.61 -20.26
C ALA A 125 -5.24 7.96 -21.57
N TYR A 126 -4.89 8.56 -22.71
CA TYR A 126 -5.23 8.00 -24.02
C TYR A 126 -4.58 6.63 -24.23
N MET A 127 -3.28 6.47 -23.94
CA MET A 127 -2.59 5.18 -24.06
C MET A 127 -3.14 4.12 -23.10
N ILE A 128 -3.43 4.49 -21.85
CA ILE A 128 -4.07 3.59 -20.87
C ILE A 128 -5.44 3.11 -21.41
N GLY A 129 -6.25 4.03 -21.96
CA GLY A 129 -7.53 3.69 -22.57
C GLY A 129 -7.40 2.82 -23.82
N CYS A 130 -6.37 3.05 -24.65
CA CYS A 130 -6.07 2.20 -25.80
C CYS A 130 -5.69 0.79 -25.38
N TYR A 131 -4.90 0.66 -24.32
CA TYR A 131 -4.49 -0.62 -23.78
C TYR A 131 -5.70 -1.41 -23.26
N GLU A 132 -6.61 -0.76 -22.52
CA GLU A 132 -7.83 -1.39 -22.05
C GLU A 132 -8.67 -1.96 -23.20
N ARG A 133 -8.86 -1.15 -24.25
CA ARG A 133 -9.59 -1.57 -25.45
C ARG A 133 -8.86 -2.69 -26.21
N ALA A 134 -7.52 -2.67 -26.25
CA ALA A 134 -6.74 -3.76 -26.83
C ALA A 134 -6.92 -5.08 -26.05
N VAL A 135 -6.96 -5.03 -24.72
CA VAL A 135 -7.27 -6.22 -23.88
C VAL A 135 -8.67 -6.74 -24.15
N GLN A 136 -9.67 -5.85 -24.28
CA GLN A 136 -11.04 -6.24 -24.63
C GLN A 136 -11.11 -6.84 -26.05
N ALA A 137 -10.38 -6.25 -27.00
CA ALA A 137 -10.30 -6.75 -28.37
C ALA A 137 -9.65 -8.14 -28.44
N GLY A 138 -8.71 -8.48 -27.55
CA GLY A 138 -8.14 -9.83 -27.46
C GLY A 138 -9.10 -10.88 -26.87
N LYS A 139 -10.08 -10.46 -26.06
CA LYS A 139 -11.11 -11.35 -25.46
C LYS A 139 -12.32 -11.58 -26.36
N GLY A 140 -12.53 -10.73 -27.38
CA GLY A 140 -13.68 -10.81 -28.28
C GLY A 140 -13.68 -12.04 -29.19
N PRO A 141 -14.86 -12.48 -29.69
CA PRO A 141 -14.96 -13.64 -30.57
C PRO A 141 -14.09 -13.44 -31.83
N ALA A 142 -13.39 -14.50 -32.25
CA ALA A 142 -12.63 -14.49 -33.49
C ALA A 142 -13.54 -14.17 -34.68
N PRO A 143 -13.08 -13.39 -35.68
CA PRO A 143 -13.89 -13.07 -36.84
C PRO A 143 -14.39 -14.35 -37.51
N ARG A 144 -15.68 -14.40 -37.85
CA ARG A 144 -16.39 -15.58 -38.39
C ARG A 144 -15.90 -16.05 -39.78
N HIS A 145 -14.83 -15.49 -40.33
CA HIS A 145 -14.31 -15.83 -41.64
C HIS A 145 -13.00 -16.62 -41.54
N LYS A 146 -13.09 -17.90 -41.95
CA LYS A 146 -12.05 -18.83 -42.40
C LYS A 146 -10.72 -18.82 -41.62
N GLY A 147 -10.62 -19.74 -40.67
CA GLY A 147 -9.37 -20.39 -40.26
C GLY A 147 -8.82 -19.97 -38.89
N ALA A 148 -8.23 -20.93 -38.17
CA ALA A 148 -7.51 -20.71 -36.91
C ALA A 148 -6.33 -19.72 -37.04
N SER A 149 -5.88 -19.41 -38.26
CA SER A 149 -4.76 -18.49 -38.53
C SER A 149 -5.09 -17.01 -38.32
N VAL A 150 -6.31 -16.55 -38.64
CA VAL A 150 -6.70 -15.13 -38.47
C VAL A 150 -6.84 -14.77 -37.00
N GLY A 151 -7.30 -15.71 -36.16
CA GLY A 151 -7.32 -15.54 -34.71
C GLY A 151 -5.91 -15.42 -34.12
N ALA A 152 -4.97 -16.25 -34.59
CA ALA A 152 -3.57 -16.19 -34.17
C ALA A 152 -2.91 -14.86 -34.57
N LEU A 153 -3.15 -14.39 -35.80
CA LEU A 153 -2.64 -13.11 -36.31
C LEU A 153 -3.22 -11.92 -35.53
N ARG A 154 -4.53 -11.90 -35.28
CA ARG A 154 -5.17 -10.88 -34.44
C ARG A 154 -4.56 -10.85 -33.04
N ASN A 155 -4.35 -12.00 -32.43
CA ASN A 155 -3.76 -12.09 -31.09
C ASN A 155 -2.29 -11.65 -31.08
N SER A 156 -1.54 -11.94 -32.16
CA SER A 156 -0.18 -11.43 -32.39
C SER A 156 -0.18 -9.90 -32.46
N ALA A 157 -1.02 -9.33 -33.33
CA ALA A 157 -1.17 -7.89 -33.51
C ALA A 157 -1.58 -7.18 -32.20
N VAL A 158 -2.55 -7.72 -31.46
CA VAL A 158 -2.97 -7.17 -30.15
C VAL A 158 -1.82 -7.22 -29.13
N ARG A 159 -0.99 -8.28 -29.15
CA ARG A 159 0.18 -8.39 -28.27
C ARG A 159 1.23 -7.33 -28.62
N HIS A 160 1.53 -7.14 -29.90
CA HIS A 160 2.47 -6.11 -30.35
C HIS A 160 1.97 -4.70 -30.03
N LEU A 161 0.69 -4.43 -30.28
CA LEU A 161 0.06 -3.15 -29.94
C LEU A 161 0.17 -2.86 -28.43
N ARG A 162 -0.11 -3.86 -27.57
CA ARG A 162 0.06 -3.72 -26.12
C ARG A 162 1.50 -3.40 -25.74
N GLY A 163 2.48 -4.08 -26.35
CA GLY A 163 3.90 -3.80 -26.13
C GLY A 163 4.28 -2.36 -26.50
N VAL A 164 3.86 -1.89 -27.66
CA VAL A 164 4.09 -0.50 -28.11
C VAL A 164 3.45 0.51 -27.16
N LEU A 165 2.18 0.31 -26.79
CA LEU A 165 1.49 1.19 -25.84
C LEU A 165 2.19 1.26 -24.48
N VAL A 166 2.71 0.15 -23.98
CA VAL A 166 3.47 0.09 -22.72
C VAL A 166 4.79 0.84 -22.85
N THR A 167 5.56 0.61 -23.92
CA THR A 167 6.83 1.31 -24.14
C THR A 167 6.64 2.83 -24.22
N TYR A 168 5.64 3.30 -24.98
CA TYR A 168 5.38 4.74 -25.09
C TYR A 168 4.79 5.34 -23.81
N ALA A 169 4.00 4.59 -23.04
CA ALA A 169 3.56 5.03 -21.72
C ALA A 169 4.73 5.19 -20.75
N ILE A 170 5.67 4.24 -20.74
CA ILE A 170 6.92 4.33 -19.96
C ILE A 170 7.73 5.57 -20.37
N LEU A 171 7.96 5.76 -21.68
CA LEU A 171 8.69 6.91 -22.21
C LEU A 171 8.02 8.25 -21.84
N THR A 172 6.69 8.28 -21.81
CA THR A 172 5.92 9.49 -21.44
C THR A 172 6.08 9.82 -19.97
N ILE A 173 6.14 8.80 -19.10
CA ILE A 173 6.37 9.02 -17.67
C ILE A 173 7.80 9.53 -17.42
N GLN A 174 8.77 9.08 -18.21
CA GLN A 174 10.18 9.49 -18.10
C GLN A 174 10.45 10.88 -18.68
N ASN A 175 9.79 11.22 -19.79
CA ASN A 175 9.98 12.47 -20.51
C ASN A 175 8.63 13.19 -20.60
N PRO A 176 8.23 13.92 -19.54
CA PRO A 176 6.97 14.67 -19.51
C PRO A 176 6.81 15.64 -20.69
N ASP A 177 7.92 16.26 -21.13
CA ASP A 177 7.94 17.27 -22.20
C ASP A 177 7.81 16.67 -23.62
N MET A 178 7.76 15.35 -23.76
CA MET A 178 7.83 14.66 -25.07
C MET A 178 6.66 15.02 -26.01
N TRP A 179 5.51 15.42 -25.48
CA TRP A 179 4.29 15.68 -26.27
C TRP A 179 3.89 17.17 -26.34
N GLY A 180 4.80 18.08 -25.98
CA GLY A 180 4.59 19.54 -25.97
C GLY A 180 4.32 20.13 -24.57
N ASP A 181 4.06 21.43 -24.50
CA ASP A 181 3.99 22.19 -23.23
C ASP A 181 2.93 21.65 -22.24
N GLU A 182 3.34 21.41 -20.99
CA GLU A 182 2.57 20.74 -19.93
C GLU A 182 1.24 21.43 -19.58
N ASP A 183 1.11 22.74 -19.86
CA ASP A 183 -0.05 23.57 -19.51
C ASP A 183 -1.32 23.18 -20.30
N ASP A 184 -1.18 22.54 -21.47
CA ASP A 184 -2.30 22.20 -22.37
C ASP A 184 -2.98 20.86 -22.04
N TYR A 185 -2.31 19.95 -21.32
CA TYR A 185 -2.69 18.53 -21.26
C TYR A 185 -3.15 18.03 -19.89
N SER A 186 -2.78 18.72 -18.80
CA SER A 186 -3.22 18.34 -17.47
C SER A 186 -3.33 19.54 -16.55
N PRO A 187 -4.50 19.82 -15.96
CA PRO A 187 -4.59 20.77 -14.88
C PRO A 187 -3.87 20.18 -13.65
N GLY A 188 -2.55 20.38 -13.54
CA GLY A 188 -1.80 20.18 -12.30
C GLY A 188 -0.59 19.23 -12.28
N GLY A 189 0.27 19.19 -13.30
CA GLY A 189 1.69 18.79 -13.09
C GLY A 189 2.14 17.41 -13.60
N GLY A 190 1.90 17.13 -14.88
CA GLY A 190 2.58 16.05 -15.61
C GLY A 190 2.03 14.61 -15.42
N PRO A 191 2.64 13.61 -16.10
CA PRO A 191 2.13 12.23 -16.19
C PRO A 191 2.06 11.48 -14.84
N ILE A 192 2.99 11.76 -13.92
CA ILE A 192 3.01 11.16 -12.58
C ILE A 192 1.85 11.68 -11.75
N ALA A 193 1.54 12.97 -11.82
CA ALA A 193 0.39 13.55 -11.12
C ALA A 193 -0.93 12.98 -11.66
N GLU A 194 -1.01 12.70 -12.95
CA GLU A 194 -2.16 12.03 -13.54
C GLU A 194 -2.33 10.60 -13.02
N LEU A 195 -1.26 9.79 -13.01
CA LEU A 195 -1.30 8.45 -12.42
C LEU A 195 -1.71 8.50 -10.96
N LYS A 196 -1.13 9.42 -10.19
CA LYS A 196 -1.50 9.66 -8.79
C LYS A 196 -2.99 9.91 -8.63
N ASN A 197 -3.55 10.83 -9.42
CA ASN A 197 -4.97 11.15 -9.40
C ASN A 197 -5.86 9.98 -9.82
N LEU A 198 -5.40 9.18 -10.80
CA LEU A 198 -6.10 7.98 -11.25
C LEU A 198 -6.18 6.92 -10.13
N PHE A 199 -5.06 6.67 -9.44
CA PHE A 199 -5.01 5.75 -8.29
C PHE A 199 -5.83 6.26 -7.09
N ARG A 200 -5.81 7.57 -6.79
CA ARG A 200 -6.66 8.14 -5.72
C ARG A 200 -8.15 7.99 -6.01
N ARG A 201 -8.57 8.08 -7.28
CA ARG A 201 -9.99 7.98 -7.67
C ARG A 201 -10.49 6.54 -7.83
N LYS A 202 -9.68 5.65 -8.42
CA LYS A 202 -10.10 4.30 -8.82
C LYS A 202 -9.44 3.16 -8.03
N GLY A 203 -8.46 3.44 -7.17
CA GLY A 203 -7.76 2.44 -6.38
C GLY A 203 -7.15 1.33 -7.26
N ALA A 204 -7.41 0.07 -6.92
CA ALA A 204 -6.92 -1.08 -7.68
C ALA A 204 -7.45 -1.17 -9.12
N ALA A 205 -8.55 -0.50 -9.44
CA ALA A 205 -9.13 -0.43 -10.78
C ALA A 205 -8.58 0.76 -11.60
N ALA A 206 -7.55 1.44 -11.11
CA ALA A 206 -6.92 2.57 -11.80
C ALA A 206 -6.30 2.15 -13.13
N LEU A 207 -5.58 1.03 -13.15
CA LEU A 207 -4.94 0.51 -14.36
C LEU A 207 -5.72 -0.70 -14.91
N PRO A 208 -5.83 -0.83 -16.24
CA PRO A 208 -6.39 -2.01 -16.88
C PRO A 208 -5.66 -3.29 -16.46
N GLN A 209 -6.43 -4.39 -16.37
CA GLN A 209 -5.88 -5.70 -15.99
C GLN A 209 -4.71 -6.09 -16.92
N GLY A 210 -3.57 -6.42 -16.32
CA GLY A 210 -2.35 -6.81 -17.05
C GLY A 210 -1.44 -5.67 -17.49
N LEU A 211 -1.87 -4.40 -17.40
CA LEU A 211 -1.03 -3.27 -17.79
C LEU A 211 0.20 -3.15 -16.88
N LEU A 212 -0.01 -3.25 -15.57
CA LEU A 212 1.08 -3.18 -14.60
C LEU A 212 2.01 -4.41 -14.68
N ASP A 213 1.47 -5.58 -15.01
CA ASP A 213 2.31 -6.76 -15.32
C ASP A 213 3.19 -6.52 -16.55
N ASP A 214 2.66 -5.87 -17.59
CA ASP A 214 3.42 -5.53 -18.79
C ASP A 214 4.46 -4.42 -18.51
N PHE A 215 4.14 -3.43 -17.66
CA PHE A 215 5.12 -2.45 -17.19
C PHE A 215 6.28 -3.15 -16.49
N ILE A 216 6.00 -4.01 -15.51
CA ILE A 216 7.02 -4.74 -14.76
C ILE A 216 7.84 -5.63 -15.70
N ARG A 217 7.20 -6.39 -16.59
CA ARG A 217 7.93 -7.21 -17.58
C ARG A 217 8.84 -6.38 -18.49
N SER A 218 8.40 -5.18 -18.87
CA SER A 218 9.18 -4.29 -19.72
C SER A 218 10.37 -3.66 -19.00
N THR A 219 10.31 -3.53 -17.67
CA THR A 219 11.39 -2.96 -16.85
C THR A 219 12.28 -4.00 -16.17
N SER A 220 11.84 -5.26 -16.07
CA SER A 220 12.54 -6.34 -15.35
C SER A 220 13.32 -7.32 -16.24
N GLY A 221 13.39 -7.11 -17.55
CA GLY A 221 14.09 -8.01 -18.47
C GLY A 221 15.61 -7.77 -18.53
N ASP A 222 16.39 -8.78 -18.90
CA ASP A 222 17.86 -8.74 -19.12
C ASP A 222 18.32 -7.62 -20.07
N ALA A 223 17.40 -7.02 -20.85
CA ALA A 223 17.67 -5.85 -21.69
C ALA A 223 17.90 -4.53 -20.90
N ALA A 224 17.55 -4.48 -19.60
CA ALA A 224 17.83 -3.32 -18.75
C ALA A 224 19.32 -3.22 -18.39
N GLY A 225 20.06 -4.35 -18.35
CA GLY A 225 21.45 -4.41 -17.90
C GLY A 225 22.47 -3.84 -18.89
N ASP A 226 22.25 -4.04 -20.20
CA ASP A 226 23.25 -3.70 -21.23
C ASP A 226 22.82 -2.56 -22.18
N SER A 227 21.56 -2.11 -22.11
CA SER A 227 21.01 -1.14 -23.08
C SER A 227 20.17 -0.01 -22.44
N GLY A 228 20.65 0.58 -21.35
CA GLY A 228 20.11 1.85 -20.81
C GLY A 228 18.60 1.84 -20.55
N GLY A 229 18.04 0.66 -20.23
CA GLY A 229 16.62 0.48 -19.96
C GLY A 229 16.27 1.03 -18.58
N VAL A 230 15.05 1.52 -18.42
CA VAL A 230 14.60 2.12 -17.16
C VAL A 230 14.18 1.06 -16.17
N THR A 231 14.65 1.25 -14.95
CA THR A 231 14.37 0.38 -13.81
C THR A 231 12.95 0.55 -13.28
N LEU A 232 12.45 -0.45 -12.54
CA LEU A 232 11.13 -0.34 -11.91
C LEU A 232 11.12 0.78 -10.86
N GLU A 233 12.24 0.95 -10.18
CA GLU A 233 12.57 1.97 -9.20
C GLU A 233 12.37 3.36 -9.80
N GLU A 234 13.05 3.69 -10.90
CA GLU A 234 12.96 4.98 -11.58
C GLU A 234 11.52 5.34 -12.00
N LEU A 235 10.72 4.32 -12.37
CA LEU A 235 9.36 4.53 -12.83
C LEU A 235 8.35 4.75 -11.70
N PHE A 236 8.40 3.93 -10.64
CA PHE A 236 7.36 3.91 -9.60
C PHE A 236 7.78 4.55 -8.28
N GLN A 237 9.07 4.69 -7.98
CA GLN A 237 9.54 5.34 -6.76
C GLN A 237 9.04 6.80 -6.66
N PRO A 238 9.09 7.63 -7.72
CA PRO A 238 8.56 9.00 -7.65
C PRO A 238 7.05 9.04 -7.35
N LEU A 239 6.28 8.09 -7.91
CA LEU A 239 4.84 7.99 -7.65
C LEU A 239 4.55 7.61 -6.19
N LEU A 240 5.27 6.62 -5.65
CA LEU A 240 5.13 6.20 -4.25
C LEU A 240 5.50 7.35 -3.29
N LEU A 241 6.62 8.03 -3.54
CA LEU A 241 7.04 9.20 -2.75
C LEU A 241 6.06 10.36 -2.87
N SER A 242 5.51 10.62 -4.06
CA SER A 242 4.50 11.66 -4.25
C SER A 242 3.24 11.39 -3.42
N LEU A 243 2.77 10.14 -3.34
CA LEU A 243 1.64 9.76 -2.48
C LEU A 243 1.97 9.89 -0.99
N VAL A 244 3.18 9.53 -0.55
CA VAL A 244 3.63 9.74 0.84
C VAL A 244 3.69 11.23 1.17
N ASN A 245 4.15 12.07 0.24
CA ASN A 245 4.19 13.52 0.40
C ASN A 245 2.78 14.14 0.46
N ASP A 246 1.84 13.68 -0.37
CA ASP A 246 0.42 14.08 -0.27
C ASP A 246 -0.12 13.74 1.14
N ALA A 247 0.19 12.56 1.67
CA ALA A 247 -0.21 12.16 3.03
C ALA A 247 0.43 13.05 4.12
N ALA A 248 1.70 13.42 3.96
CA ALA A 248 2.38 14.35 4.86
C ALA A 248 1.72 15.74 4.85
N GLU A 249 1.41 16.27 3.67
CA GLU A 249 0.73 17.55 3.51
C GLU A 249 -0.64 17.52 4.20
N LEU A 250 -1.46 16.51 3.91
CA LEU A 250 -2.80 16.35 4.47
C LEU A 250 -2.78 16.21 6.00
N SER A 251 -1.79 15.49 6.55
CA SER A 251 -1.61 15.32 8.00
C SER A 251 -1.10 16.60 8.69
N SER A 252 -0.44 17.48 7.94
CA SER A 252 0.10 18.75 8.44
C SER A 252 -0.87 19.93 8.38
N ARG A 253 -2.05 19.75 7.76
CA ARG A 253 -3.09 20.79 7.66
C ARG A 253 -3.57 21.24 9.04
N ALA A 254 -4.09 22.46 9.11
CA ALA A 254 -4.64 23.03 10.34
C ALA A 254 -5.76 22.15 10.93
N ASP A 255 -6.64 21.62 10.07
CA ASP A 255 -7.62 20.59 10.43
C ASP A 255 -7.44 19.33 9.55
N PRO A 256 -6.66 18.34 10.02
CA PRO A 256 -6.47 17.08 9.29
C PRO A 256 -7.79 16.30 9.13
N MET A 257 -8.72 16.44 10.08
CA MET A 257 -9.99 15.68 10.06
C MET A 257 -10.89 16.11 8.91
N ALA A 258 -10.90 17.39 8.52
CA ALA A 258 -11.59 17.85 7.32
C ALA A 258 -11.06 17.18 6.03
N ALA A 259 -9.78 16.81 6.01
CA ALA A 259 -9.09 16.19 4.88
C ALA A 259 -9.04 14.64 4.96
N MET A 260 -9.78 14.02 5.88
CA MET A 260 -9.73 12.57 6.12
C MET A 260 -10.04 11.73 4.88
N GLY A 261 -10.99 12.16 4.04
CA GLY A 261 -11.42 11.40 2.87
C GLY A 261 -10.34 11.38 1.80
N GLU A 262 -9.69 12.54 1.60
CA GLU A 262 -8.51 12.66 0.75
C GLU A 262 -7.37 11.82 1.29
N PHE A 263 -7.11 11.86 2.59
CA PHE A 263 -6.06 11.07 3.23
C PHE A 263 -6.30 9.56 3.06
N ALA A 264 -7.52 9.08 3.36
CA ALA A 264 -7.89 7.68 3.18
C ALA A 264 -7.74 7.25 1.70
N SER A 265 -8.08 8.11 0.74
CA SER A 265 -7.89 7.83 -0.69
C SER A 265 -6.41 7.66 -1.07
N VAL A 266 -5.51 8.43 -0.43
CA VAL A 266 -4.05 8.30 -0.64
C VAL A 266 -3.54 6.98 -0.08
N VAL A 267 -3.95 6.61 1.13
CA VAL A 267 -3.58 5.32 1.74
C VAL A 267 -4.11 4.14 0.91
N GLN A 268 -5.34 4.23 0.40
CA GLN A 268 -5.93 3.22 -0.47
C GLN A 268 -5.22 3.13 -1.83
N ALA A 269 -4.82 4.26 -2.41
CA ALA A 269 -4.01 4.30 -3.63
C ALA A 269 -2.65 3.60 -3.42
N LEU A 270 -1.98 3.88 -2.30
CA LEU A 270 -0.76 3.18 -1.91
C LEU A 270 -1.00 1.69 -1.73
N ALA A 271 -2.04 1.30 -0.99
CA ALA A 271 -2.40 -0.11 -0.79
C ALA A 271 -2.65 -0.84 -2.12
N ALA A 272 -3.29 -0.19 -3.08
CA ALA A 272 -3.51 -0.73 -4.41
C ALA A 272 -2.20 -0.92 -5.21
N LEU A 273 -1.25 0.00 -5.09
CA LEU A 273 0.07 -0.11 -5.72
C LEU A 273 0.91 -1.23 -5.08
N VAL A 274 0.99 -1.27 -3.75
CA VAL A 274 1.80 -2.27 -3.04
C VAL A 274 1.15 -3.65 -2.97
N ALA A 275 -0.10 -3.80 -3.43
CA ALA A 275 -0.69 -5.12 -3.67
C ALA A 275 0.13 -5.95 -4.68
N TRP A 276 0.92 -5.26 -5.51
CA TRP A 276 1.86 -5.85 -6.44
C TRP A 276 3.18 -6.12 -5.74
N LYS A 277 3.58 -7.40 -5.64
CA LYS A 277 4.73 -7.83 -4.83
C LYS A 277 6.05 -7.09 -5.12
N PRO A 278 6.42 -6.80 -6.40
CA PRO A 278 7.62 -6.02 -6.68
C PRO A 278 7.54 -4.59 -6.12
N LEU A 279 6.38 -3.93 -6.26
CA LEU A 279 6.16 -2.59 -5.73
C LEU A 279 6.09 -2.56 -4.20
N ALA A 280 5.64 -3.64 -3.56
CA ALA A 280 5.73 -3.78 -2.10
C ALA A 280 7.19 -3.78 -1.62
N GLY A 281 8.06 -4.54 -2.30
CA GLY A 281 9.50 -4.56 -2.01
C GLY A 281 10.13 -3.20 -2.26
N LEU A 282 9.81 -2.55 -3.38
CA LEU A 282 10.26 -1.19 -3.68
C LEU A 282 9.83 -0.19 -2.60
N PHE A 283 8.57 -0.24 -2.16
CA PHE A 283 8.05 0.63 -1.12
C PHE A 283 8.77 0.43 0.23
N ALA A 284 9.04 -0.82 0.60
CA ALA A 284 9.77 -1.16 1.81
C ALA A 284 11.27 -0.79 1.79
N ASN A 285 11.81 -0.55 0.60
CA ASN A 285 13.20 -0.12 0.38
C ASN A 285 13.32 1.38 0.06
N LEU A 286 12.25 2.17 0.24
CA LEU A 286 12.31 3.62 0.09
C LEU A 286 13.35 4.23 1.05
N PRO A 287 13.97 5.36 0.67
CA PRO A 287 14.90 6.06 1.54
C PRO A 287 14.22 6.46 2.86
N ASP A 288 15.01 6.55 3.93
CA ASP A 288 14.53 6.88 5.28
C ASP A 288 13.47 5.94 5.85
N TRP A 289 13.36 4.69 5.35
CA TRP A 289 12.42 3.68 5.87
C TRP A 289 12.53 3.53 7.39
N VAL A 290 13.74 3.29 7.88
CA VAL A 290 14.16 3.47 9.27
C VAL A 290 15.39 4.39 9.24
N PRO A 291 15.29 5.66 9.68
CA PRO A 291 16.40 6.61 9.60
C PRO A 291 17.64 6.12 10.37
N GLU A 292 18.78 5.99 9.71
CA GLU A 292 20.00 5.42 10.32
C GLU A 292 20.67 6.34 11.36
N ALA A 293 20.48 7.66 11.27
CA ALA A 293 21.05 8.62 12.20
C ALA A 293 20.19 8.79 13.45
N ALA A 294 20.76 8.52 14.65
CA ALA A 294 20.19 8.83 15.98
C ALA A 294 18.65 8.82 15.99
N CYS A 295 18.07 7.69 15.57
CA CYS A 295 16.65 7.60 15.31
C CYS A 295 15.88 7.87 16.60
N SER A 296 15.03 8.90 16.56
CA SER A 296 14.10 9.23 17.64
C SER A 296 12.70 8.85 17.17
N GLY A 297 11.79 8.53 18.10
CA GLY A 297 10.39 8.25 17.73
C GLY A 297 9.77 9.38 16.89
N LYS A 298 10.14 10.63 17.15
CA LYS A 298 9.67 11.77 16.36
C LYS A 298 10.30 11.84 14.96
N SER A 299 11.57 11.48 14.83
CA SER A 299 12.22 11.37 13.52
C SER A 299 11.54 10.28 12.69
N LEU A 300 11.21 9.14 13.32
CA LEU A 300 10.51 8.04 12.69
C LEU A 300 9.11 8.48 12.22
N GLU A 301 8.33 9.18 13.04
CA GLU A 301 7.00 9.70 12.66
C GLU A 301 7.05 10.67 11.47
N LYS A 302 8.09 11.52 11.39
CA LYS A 302 8.13 12.61 10.41
C LYS A 302 8.85 12.30 9.11
N LYS A 303 9.79 11.36 9.13
CA LYS A 303 10.65 11.06 7.97
C LYS A 303 10.34 9.72 7.33
N SER A 304 9.97 8.72 8.14
CA SER A 304 9.67 7.39 7.61
C SER A 304 8.39 7.40 6.77
N PRO A 305 8.36 6.74 5.61
CA PRO A 305 7.14 6.61 4.80
C PRO A 305 5.95 6.06 5.59
N LEU A 306 6.15 4.99 6.38
CA LEU A 306 5.10 4.46 7.25
C LEU A 306 4.81 5.39 8.43
N GLY A 307 5.82 6.04 9.00
CA GLY A 307 5.64 7.00 10.09
C GLY A 307 4.69 8.13 9.71
N ILE A 308 4.89 8.72 8.53
CA ILE A 308 4.05 9.78 7.98
C ILE A 308 2.60 9.30 7.85
N LEU A 309 2.39 8.11 7.27
CA LEU A 309 1.05 7.55 7.07
C LEU A 309 0.34 7.25 8.40
N PHE A 310 1.07 6.73 9.38
CA PHE A 310 0.49 6.42 10.69
C PHE A 310 0.34 7.65 11.60
N SER A 311 0.95 8.79 11.27
CA SER A 311 0.92 10.02 12.08
C SER A 311 -0.42 10.76 12.14
N PHE A 312 -1.40 10.38 11.31
CA PHE A 312 -2.69 11.06 11.18
C PHE A 312 -3.45 11.13 12.51
N LYS A 313 -3.87 12.34 12.91
CA LYS A 313 -4.54 12.62 14.19
C LYS A 313 -5.41 13.87 14.11
N ALA A 314 -6.36 13.98 15.04
CA ALA A 314 -7.13 15.20 15.23
C ALA A 314 -6.27 16.35 15.75
N SER A 315 -6.66 17.58 15.42
CA SER A 315 -5.99 18.81 15.87
C SER A 315 -6.95 19.68 16.69
N ARG A 316 -6.47 20.86 17.16
CA ARG A 316 -7.34 21.85 17.81
C ARG A 316 -8.51 22.27 16.91
N ALA A 317 -8.26 22.42 15.61
CA ALA A 317 -9.27 22.89 14.67
C ALA A 317 -10.36 21.85 14.40
N SER A 318 -10.09 20.58 14.70
CA SER A 318 -11.09 19.50 14.62
C SER A 318 -12.19 19.60 15.67
N PHE A 319 -12.01 20.44 16.69
CA PHE A 319 -13.00 20.68 17.74
C PHE A 319 -13.58 22.09 17.59
N GLU A 320 -14.92 22.19 17.57
CA GLU A 320 -15.58 23.50 17.60
C GLU A 320 -15.17 24.28 18.85
N VAL A 321 -15.10 25.62 18.74
CA VAL A 321 -14.65 26.53 19.82
C VAL A 321 -15.35 26.24 21.15
N GLY A 322 -16.65 25.91 21.13
CA GLY A 322 -17.43 25.58 22.33
C GLY A 322 -17.08 24.22 22.96
N THR A 323 -16.53 23.27 22.21
CA THR A 323 -16.20 21.93 22.71
C THR A 323 -15.08 21.98 23.74
N ILE A 324 -14.05 22.81 23.47
CA ILE A 324 -12.94 23.03 24.41
C ILE A 324 -13.46 23.73 25.65
N ASP A 325 -14.34 24.73 25.48
CA ASP A 325 -14.94 25.46 26.60
C ASP A 325 -15.77 24.56 27.52
N LEU A 326 -16.49 23.57 26.99
CA LEU A 326 -17.22 22.59 27.81
C LEU A 326 -16.29 21.79 28.73
N VAL A 327 -15.13 21.35 28.22
CA VAL A 327 -14.12 20.63 28.99
C VAL A 327 -13.41 21.56 29.98
N VAL A 328 -13.09 22.79 29.56
CA VAL A 328 -12.50 23.83 30.40
C VAL A 328 -13.45 24.26 31.51
N CYS A 329 -14.76 24.30 31.28
CA CYS A 329 -15.77 24.60 32.31
C CYS A 329 -16.00 23.42 33.26
N GLY A 330 -15.39 22.26 32.98
CA GLY A 330 -15.50 21.08 33.82
C GLY A 330 -16.87 20.43 33.74
N ALA A 331 -17.64 20.69 32.68
CA ALA A 331 -19.00 20.21 32.54
C ALA A 331 -19.06 18.68 32.76
N GLU A 332 -18.25 17.88 32.09
CA GLU A 332 -18.38 16.42 32.25
C GLU A 332 -17.68 15.83 33.49
N TRP A 333 -16.74 16.54 34.11
CA TRP A 333 -15.78 15.91 35.03
C TRP A 333 -15.33 16.74 36.25
N SER A 334 -15.89 17.93 36.48
CA SER A 334 -15.68 18.63 37.74
C SER A 334 -16.58 18.04 38.82
N ARG A 335 -16.03 17.79 40.02
CA ARG A 335 -16.84 17.49 41.22
C ARG A 335 -17.79 18.65 41.58
N GLU A 336 -17.51 19.83 41.06
CA GLU A 336 -18.11 21.11 41.45
C GLU A 336 -19.25 21.57 40.52
N ARG A 337 -19.24 21.14 39.25
CA ARG A 337 -20.33 21.39 38.28
C ARG A 337 -20.59 20.15 37.44
N LYS A 338 -21.84 19.67 37.45
CA LYS A 338 -22.33 18.65 36.52
C LYS A 338 -22.71 19.29 35.18
N ALA A 339 -22.30 18.67 34.08
CA ALA A 339 -22.71 19.04 32.73
C ALA A 339 -24.23 18.97 32.65
N THR A 340 -24.81 19.88 31.90
CA THR A 340 -26.19 19.66 31.48
C THR A 340 -26.25 18.44 30.55
N ARG A 341 -27.44 17.84 30.45
CA ARG A 341 -27.66 16.72 29.54
C ARG A 341 -27.34 17.11 28.09
N GLU A 342 -27.67 18.33 27.70
CA GLU A 342 -27.43 18.86 26.35
C GLU A 342 -25.93 19.03 26.08
N GLU A 343 -25.18 19.58 27.03
CA GLU A 343 -23.72 19.74 26.94
C GLU A 343 -23.03 18.38 26.76
N SER A 344 -23.46 17.37 27.52
CA SER A 344 -22.90 16.02 27.45
C SER A 344 -23.24 15.32 26.11
N GLN A 345 -24.44 15.55 25.61
CA GLN A 345 -24.87 15.00 24.31
C GLN A 345 -24.11 15.65 23.16
N ALA A 346 -23.90 16.97 23.21
CA ALA A 346 -23.11 17.70 22.22
C ALA A 346 -21.67 17.17 22.17
N LEU A 347 -20.99 17.08 23.31
CA LEU A 347 -19.61 16.56 23.35
C LEU A 347 -19.54 15.10 22.87
N GLY A 348 -20.45 14.26 23.34
CA GLY A 348 -20.54 12.86 22.92
C GLY A 348 -20.73 12.71 21.41
N SER A 349 -21.53 13.59 20.78
CA SER A 349 -21.77 13.57 19.33
C SER A 349 -20.52 13.95 18.53
N VAL A 350 -19.79 14.98 18.94
CA VAL A 350 -18.54 15.42 18.29
C VAL A 350 -17.48 14.33 18.41
N LEU A 351 -17.25 13.79 19.61
CA LEU A 351 -16.29 12.70 19.82
C LEU A 351 -16.65 11.46 19.01
N LYS A 352 -17.94 11.11 18.92
CA LYS A 352 -18.40 9.98 18.11
C LYS A 352 -18.12 10.19 16.62
N ALA A 353 -18.43 11.38 16.09
CA ALA A 353 -18.15 11.71 14.69
C ALA A 353 -16.64 11.61 14.39
N CYS A 354 -15.79 12.23 15.22
CA CYS A 354 -14.35 12.16 15.06
C CYS A 354 -13.81 10.72 15.15
N ARG A 355 -14.35 9.86 16.03
CA ARG A 355 -13.95 8.45 16.12
C ARG A 355 -14.34 7.66 14.87
N GLN A 356 -15.55 7.85 14.36
CA GLN A 356 -15.99 7.21 13.10
C GLN A 356 -15.08 7.61 11.93
N SER A 357 -14.71 8.88 11.89
CA SER A 357 -13.76 9.42 10.92
C SER A 357 -12.37 8.79 11.04
N LEU A 358 -11.81 8.73 12.25
CA LEU A 358 -10.51 8.07 12.49
C LEU A 358 -10.55 6.58 12.17
N THR A 359 -11.65 5.90 12.46
CA THR A 359 -11.82 4.48 12.15
C THR A 359 -11.69 4.23 10.65
N THR A 360 -12.24 5.11 9.81
CA THR A 360 -12.12 5.00 8.35
C THR A 360 -10.65 5.06 7.89
N VAL A 361 -9.88 5.98 8.46
CA VAL A 361 -8.44 6.11 8.16
C VAL A 361 -7.67 4.89 8.66
N ARG A 362 -7.95 4.45 9.89
CA ARG A 362 -7.33 3.29 10.52
C ARG A 362 -7.56 2.02 9.70
N GLU A 363 -8.78 1.75 9.25
CA GLU A 363 -9.09 0.60 8.38
C GLU A 363 -8.28 0.64 7.07
N ALA A 364 -8.10 1.83 6.47
CA ALA A 364 -7.24 1.97 5.31
C ALA A 364 -5.76 1.66 5.62
N LEU A 365 -5.25 2.11 6.78
CA LEU A 365 -3.89 1.83 7.25
C LEU A 365 -3.68 0.33 7.52
N VAL A 366 -4.66 -0.37 8.11
CA VAL A 366 -4.62 -1.83 8.26
C VAL A 366 -4.62 -2.52 6.92
N GLY A 367 -5.41 -2.05 5.96
CA GLY A 367 -5.40 -2.56 4.59
C GLY A 367 -4.02 -2.47 3.95
N LEU A 368 -3.35 -1.32 4.08
CA LEU A 368 -1.98 -1.11 3.61
C LEU A 368 -0.99 -2.05 4.32
N LEU A 369 -0.97 -2.04 5.65
CA LEU A 369 -0.04 -2.84 6.45
C LEU A 369 -0.19 -4.34 6.18
N THR A 370 -1.43 -4.82 6.11
CA THR A 370 -1.75 -6.22 5.78
C THR A 370 -1.24 -6.60 4.39
N THR A 371 -1.35 -5.69 3.44
CA THR A 371 -0.89 -5.91 2.07
C THR A 371 0.64 -6.04 2.03
N LEU A 372 1.36 -5.17 2.73
CA LEU A 372 2.82 -5.24 2.84
C LEU A 372 3.28 -6.51 3.56
N LEU A 373 2.65 -6.89 4.67
CA LEU A 373 2.97 -8.11 5.43
C LEU A 373 2.73 -9.40 4.62
N LYS A 374 1.79 -9.39 3.68
CA LYS A 374 1.57 -10.52 2.75
C LYS A 374 2.70 -10.65 1.72
N ALA A 375 3.39 -9.56 1.38
CA ALA A 375 4.52 -9.58 0.46
C ALA A 375 5.81 -10.01 1.16
N LYS A 376 6.37 -11.16 0.77
CA LYS A 376 7.62 -11.71 1.36
C LYS A 376 8.78 -10.71 1.33
N GLN A 377 8.89 -9.92 0.25
CA GLN A 377 9.97 -8.95 0.05
C GLN A 377 9.87 -7.70 0.96
N ALA A 378 8.71 -7.44 1.56
CA ALA A 378 8.46 -6.25 2.39
C ALA A 378 8.20 -6.59 3.87
N ARG A 379 7.79 -7.84 4.15
CA ARG A 379 7.36 -8.29 5.48
C ARG A 379 8.43 -8.02 6.55
N GLU A 380 9.67 -8.35 6.26
CA GLU A 380 10.78 -8.25 7.20
C GLU A 380 11.05 -6.79 7.58
N GLN A 381 11.12 -5.90 6.58
CA GLN A 381 11.33 -4.47 6.75
C GLN A 381 10.17 -3.80 7.49
N VAL A 382 8.94 -4.27 7.27
CA VAL A 382 7.76 -3.78 8.01
C VAL A 382 7.84 -4.21 9.48
N LEU A 383 8.18 -5.47 9.77
CA LEU A 383 8.34 -5.95 11.15
C LEU A 383 9.49 -5.22 11.86
N GLN A 384 10.61 -4.99 11.16
CA GLN A 384 11.73 -4.19 11.65
C GLN A 384 11.30 -2.75 11.95
N TRP A 385 10.49 -2.14 11.08
CA TRP A 385 9.94 -0.81 11.31
C TRP A 385 9.04 -0.75 12.55
N VAL A 386 8.14 -1.72 12.73
CA VAL A 386 7.29 -1.79 13.94
C VAL A 386 8.13 -2.00 15.21
N GLY A 387 9.17 -2.84 15.15
CA GLY A 387 10.14 -2.99 16.24
C GLY A 387 10.85 -1.68 16.56
N ALA A 388 11.30 -0.94 15.53
CA ALA A 388 11.89 0.38 15.70
C ALA A 388 10.90 1.38 16.35
N VAL A 389 9.62 1.36 15.97
CA VAL A 389 8.58 2.16 16.64
C VAL A 389 8.52 1.84 18.14
N ALA A 390 8.54 0.57 18.51
CA ALA A 390 8.50 0.15 19.91
C ALA A 390 9.76 0.61 20.67
N ASN A 391 10.95 0.34 20.14
CA ASN A 391 12.22 0.64 20.82
C ASN A 391 12.49 2.15 20.95
N HIS A 392 12.26 2.93 19.90
CA HIS A 392 12.51 4.38 19.92
C HIS A 392 11.48 5.17 20.72
N ASN A 393 10.44 4.51 21.24
CA ASN A 393 9.43 5.08 22.12
C ASN A 393 9.52 4.59 23.57
N ARG A 394 10.49 3.74 23.93
CA ARG A 394 10.70 3.24 25.30
C ARG A 394 10.81 4.34 26.37
N GLY A 395 11.30 5.53 25.99
CA GLY A 395 11.40 6.67 26.89
C GLY A 395 10.07 7.09 27.54
N ARG A 396 8.93 6.66 26.99
CA ARG A 396 7.60 6.87 27.55
C ARG A 396 7.37 6.14 28.87
N GLU A 397 8.14 5.09 29.14
CA GLU A 397 8.01 4.25 30.34
C GLU A 397 8.62 4.88 31.59
N ARG A 398 9.58 5.80 31.40
CA ARG A 398 10.32 6.42 32.49
C ARG A 398 9.42 7.28 33.37
N ASP A 399 9.55 7.12 34.68
CA ASP A 399 8.84 7.93 35.66
C ASP A 399 9.22 9.41 35.49
N GLY A 400 8.21 10.26 35.27
CA GLY A 400 8.41 11.69 35.02
C GLY A 400 8.40 12.10 33.55
N PHE A 401 8.16 11.17 32.61
CA PHE A 401 8.00 11.46 31.17
C PHE A 401 7.12 12.70 30.89
N HIS A 402 6.04 12.89 31.64
CA HIS A 402 5.10 14.02 31.48
C HIS A 402 5.56 15.35 32.12
N GLN A 403 6.81 15.47 32.55
CA GLN A 403 7.33 16.63 33.29
C GLN A 403 8.54 17.34 32.62
N GLY A 404 9.11 16.82 31.52
CA GLY A 404 10.38 17.32 30.98
C GLY A 404 10.50 17.48 29.45
N PHE A 405 11.71 17.86 29.02
CA PHE A 405 12.14 17.98 27.61
C PHE A 405 12.22 16.63 26.87
N GLU A 406 12.11 15.52 27.61
CA GLU A 406 12.17 14.13 27.12
C GLU A 406 10.98 13.73 26.23
N VAL A 407 9.92 14.55 26.15
CA VAL A 407 8.82 14.37 25.19
C VAL A 407 9.22 14.74 23.76
N LEU A 408 10.21 15.62 23.59
CA LEU A 408 10.61 16.13 22.28
C LEU A 408 11.13 15.07 21.30
N PRO A 409 11.88 14.02 21.70
CA PRO A 409 12.31 12.96 20.80
C PRO A 409 11.28 11.86 20.52
N LEU A 410 10.13 11.81 21.20
CA LEU A 410 9.19 10.68 21.10
C LEU A 410 8.12 10.90 20.02
N SER A 411 7.59 9.80 19.48
CA SER A 411 6.47 9.83 18.54
C SER A 411 5.22 10.38 19.21
N SER A 412 4.26 10.86 18.44
CA SER A 412 2.97 11.29 18.96
C SER A 412 2.04 10.13 19.32
N GLU A 413 1.05 10.39 20.19
CA GLU A 413 0.01 9.41 20.53
C GLU A 413 -0.76 8.93 19.30
N GLY A 414 -0.98 9.82 18.31
CA GLY A 414 -1.65 9.47 17.05
C GLY A 414 -0.95 8.33 16.31
N MET A 415 0.37 8.42 16.18
CA MET A 415 1.16 7.38 15.53
C MET A 415 1.09 6.06 16.30
N LEU A 416 1.35 6.08 17.61
CA LEU A 416 1.36 4.87 18.44
C LEU A 416 -0.02 4.22 18.51
N GLY A 417 -1.08 5.01 18.69
CA GLY A 417 -2.46 4.53 18.71
C GLY A 417 -2.88 3.89 17.38
N ASN A 418 -2.49 4.48 16.25
CA ASN A 418 -2.79 3.91 14.93
C ASN A 418 -2.00 2.61 14.67
N VAL A 419 -0.71 2.54 15.04
CA VAL A 419 0.10 1.32 14.90
C VAL A 419 -0.44 0.22 15.80
N LEU A 420 -0.74 0.52 17.06
CA LEU A 420 -1.29 -0.45 18.00
C LEU A 420 -2.66 -0.95 17.55
N TRP A 421 -3.56 -0.07 17.08
CA TRP A 421 -4.84 -0.48 16.52
C TRP A 421 -4.65 -1.46 15.35
N ALA A 422 -3.68 -1.20 14.48
CA ALA A 422 -3.38 -2.08 13.36
C ALA A 422 -2.88 -3.46 13.82
N LEU A 423 -1.98 -3.51 14.81
CA LEU A 423 -1.50 -4.77 15.37
C LEU A 423 -2.61 -5.54 16.08
N LEU A 424 -3.48 -4.88 16.84
CA LEU A 424 -4.62 -5.53 17.50
C LEU A 424 -5.57 -6.16 16.47
N ARG A 425 -5.81 -5.50 15.33
CA ARG A 425 -6.59 -6.07 14.22
C ARG A 425 -5.91 -7.26 13.56
N LEU A 426 -4.59 -7.26 13.47
CA LEU A 426 -3.83 -8.43 13.01
C LEU A 426 -3.84 -9.58 14.04
N CYS A 427 -4.06 -9.27 15.32
CA CYS A 427 -4.17 -10.26 16.39
C CYS A 427 -5.56 -10.89 16.52
N GLU A 428 -6.63 -10.17 16.15
CA GLU A 428 -8.02 -10.63 16.28
C GLU A 428 -8.29 -12.08 15.79
N PRO A 429 -7.72 -12.57 14.67
CA PRO A 429 -7.96 -13.94 14.19
C PRO A 429 -7.59 -15.05 15.18
N PHE A 430 -6.67 -14.79 16.12
CA PHE A 430 -6.25 -15.75 17.14
C PHE A 430 -6.66 -15.37 18.56
N LEU A 431 -7.31 -14.20 18.73
CA LEU A 431 -7.96 -13.81 19.99
C LEU A 431 -9.43 -14.27 20.08
N THR A 432 -9.96 -14.86 19.00
CA THR A 432 -11.36 -15.26 18.91
C THR A 432 -11.60 -16.58 19.67
N ALA A 433 -12.25 -16.48 20.84
CA ALA A 433 -12.55 -17.64 21.66
C ALA A 433 -13.52 -18.62 20.98
N GLY A 434 -13.22 -19.92 21.08
CA GLY A 434 -14.10 -21.00 20.63
C GLY A 434 -13.98 -21.41 19.16
N ASP A 435 -13.04 -20.85 18.40
CA ASP A 435 -12.65 -21.38 17.09
C ASP A 435 -11.38 -22.23 17.24
N PRO A 436 -11.39 -23.55 16.92
CA PRO A 436 -10.20 -24.39 17.00
C PRO A 436 -9.05 -23.90 16.10
N LYS A 437 -9.33 -23.11 15.06
CA LYS A 437 -8.28 -22.47 14.25
C LYS A 437 -7.61 -21.31 14.97
N ALA A 438 -8.37 -20.57 15.79
CA ALA A 438 -7.84 -19.49 16.60
C ALA A 438 -6.95 -20.06 17.72
N GLU A 439 -7.39 -21.13 18.39
CA GLU A 439 -6.59 -21.85 19.39
C GLU A 439 -5.28 -22.39 18.78
N ALA A 440 -5.35 -23.02 17.61
CA ALA A 440 -4.14 -23.50 16.93
C ALA A 440 -3.20 -22.36 16.44
N LEU A 441 -3.69 -21.13 16.31
CA LEU A 441 -2.85 -19.96 16.05
C LEU A 441 -2.30 -19.36 17.34
N ALA A 442 -3.08 -19.35 18.41
CA ALA A 442 -2.66 -18.96 19.76
C ALA A 442 -1.47 -19.82 20.24
N ASP A 443 -1.53 -21.13 20.02
CA ASP A 443 -0.44 -22.08 20.32
C ASP A 443 0.88 -21.76 19.58
N LYS A 444 0.83 -20.99 18.49
CA LYS A 444 2.03 -20.54 17.75
C LYS A 444 2.68 -19.30 18.35
N THR A 445 2.09 -18.74 19.40
CA THR A 445 2.70 -17.64 20.15
C THR A 445 3.83 -18.24 20.99
N ASP A 446 5.06 -17.79 20.76
CA ASP A 446 6.22 -18.32 21.48
C ASP A 446 6.41 -17.57 22.81
N LEU A 447 6.40 -18.31 23.92
CA LEU A 447 6.63 -17.76 25.26
C LEU A 447 8.03 -17.15 25.43
N ASP A 448 9.01 -17.62 24.65
CA ASP A 448 10.38 -17.12 24.67
C ASP A 448 10.60 -15.93 23.71
N TYR A 449 9.52 -15.36 23.15
CA TYR A 449 9.62 -14.25 22.20
C TYR A 449 10.48 -13.09 22.71
N PHE A 450 10.19 -12.57 23.91
CA PHE A 450 10.94 -11.45 24.47
C PHE A 450 12.40 -11.78 24.81
N ARG A 451 12.75 -13.07 24.94
CA ARG A 451 14.13 -13.50 25.25
C ARG A 451 14.99 -13.72 24.01
N GLY A 452 14.36 -14.08 22.89
CA GLY A 452 15.08 -14.42 21.65
C GLY A 452 14.88 -13.44 20.50
N SER A 453 14.01 -12.43 20.65
CA SER A 453 13.71 -11.46 19.59
C SER A 453 14.78 -10.38 19.51
N ASP A 454 15.42 -10.25 18.35
CA ASP A 454 16.35 -9.16 18.06
C ASP A 454 15.63 -7.83 17.75
N ARG A 455 14.29 -7.83 17.67
CA ARG A 455 13.50 -6.65 17.31
C ARG A 455 13.10 -5.79 18.50
N ILE A 456 12.94 -6.41 19.67
CA ILE A 456 12.54 -5.71 20.88
C ILE A 456 13.73 -5.66 21.82
N ASP A 457 14.17 -4.44 22.12
CA ASP A 457 15.22 -4.25 23.11
C ASP A 457 14.63 -4.30 24.53
N VAL A 458 14.91 -5.39 25.23
CA VAL A 458 14.51 -5.65 26.61
C VAL A 458 15.65 -5.45 27.62
N SER A 459 16.80 -4.92 27.19
CA SER A 459 18.02 -4.85 28.01
C SER A 459 17.87 -4.04 29.32
N ASP A 460 17.00 -3.04 29.30
CA ASP A 460 16.71 -2.17 30.46
C ASP A 460 15.40 -2.54 31.18
N ASP A 461 14.69 -3.61 30.75
CA ASP A 461 13.38 -3.97 31.31
C ASP A 461 13.53 -4.70 32.66
N THR A 462 12.64 -4.39 33.61
CA THR A 462 12.58 -5.10 34.89
C THR A 462 11.81 -6.41 34.74
N GLU A 463 12.47 -7.53 34.96
CA GLU A 463 11.85 -8.87 34.92
C GLU A 463 10.94 -9.12 36.14
N LEU A 464 9.78 -9.74 35.92
CA LEU A 464 8.77 -9.98 36.97
C LEU A 464 9.24 -10.94 38.10
N TRP A 465 10.17 -11.85 37.80
CA TRP A 465 10.74 -12.85 38.71
C TRP A 465 12.15 -13.23 38.25
N SER A 466 13.11 -12.30 38.30
CA SER A 466 14.52 -12.71 38.33
C SER A 466 14.88 -12.91 39.80
N GLU A 467 15.30 -14.12 40.18
CA GLU A 467 15.97 -14.31 41.47
C GLU A 467 17.28 -13.52 41.40
N SER A 468 17.25 -12.27 41.89
CA SER A 468 18.46 -11.54 42.18
C SER A 468 19.28 -12.38 43.17
N PRO A 469 20.56 -12.70 42.88
CA PRO A 469 21.41 -13.31 43.88
C PRO A 469 21.76 -12.20 44.89
N GLU A 470 20.93 -12.06 45.91
CA GLU A 470 21.37 -11.40 47.13
C GLU A 470 22.33 -12.35 47.87
N GLU A 471 23.49 -11.78 48.20
CA GLU A 471 24.50 -12.22 49.18
C GLU A 471 25.53 -13.28 48.74
N GLY A 472 26.68 -12.78 48.29
CA GLY A 472 27.90 -13.56 48.18
C GLY A 472 29.16 -12.79 47.76
N GLY A 473 29.56 -11.75 48.52
CA GLY A 473 30.97 -11.29 48.57
C GLY A 473 31.33 -10.02 47.80
N GLU A 474 31.93 -9.07 48.52
CA GLU A 474 32.61 -7.87 48.01
C GLU A 474 33.62 -8.19 46.90
N GLY A 475 33.54 -7.46 45.78
CA GLY A 475 34.65 -7.31 44.84
C GLY A 475 34.25 -7.19 43.36
N ASP A 476 34.39 -5.96 42.84
CA ASP A 476 34.64 -5.59 41.44
C ASP A 476 33.45 -5.30 40.51
N ASP A 477 33.63 -4.22 39.74
CA ASP A 477 32.63 -3.44 39.03
C ASP A 477 32.17 -4.06 37.69
N GLY A 478 30.86 -3.99 37.43
CA GLY A 478 30.28 -3.88 36.09
C GLY A 478 30.08 -5.18 35.29
N ALA A 479 28.82 -5.44 34.90
CA ALA A 479 28.34 -6.45 33.95
C ALA A 479 28.10 -7.89 34.47
N ALA A 480 27.02 -8.10 35.24
CA ALA A 480 26.57 -9.46 35.59
C ALA A 480 25.04 -9.61 35.77
N GLY A 481 24.20 -8.87 35.03
CA GLY A 481 22.74 -8.92 35.16
C GLY A 481 22.02 -10.07 34.45
N GLY A 482 22.66 -10.79 33.51
CA GLY A 482 21.97 -11.72 32.59
C GLY A 482 22.18 -13.22 32.81
N ALA A 483 22.93 -13.64 33.84
CA ALA A 483 23.46 -15.01 33.93
C ALA A 483 22.54 -16.03 34.64
N GLY A 484 21.62 -15.59 35.50
CA GLY A 484 20.83 -16.48 36.35
C GLY A 484 19.75 -17.28 35.61
N VAL A 485 18.94 -16.60 34.79
CA VAL A 485 17.82 -17.21 34.07
C VAL A 485 18.30 -18.12 32.93
N SER A 486 19.34 -17.70 32.21
CA SER A 486 20.01 -18.49 31.16
C SER A 486 20.50 -19.84 31.70
N ARG A 487 21.06 -19.86 32.92
CA ARG A 487 21.58 -21.08 33.55
C ARG A 487 20.48 -22.05 33.99
N TRP A 488 19.33 -21.56 34.45
CA TRP A 488 18.19 -22.39 34.84
C TRP A 488 17.43 -22.96 33.64
N LEU A 489 17.28 -22.17 32.57
CA LEU A 489 16.69 -22.64 31.31
C LEU A 489 17.62 -23.60 30.56
N ASP A 490 18.94 -23.41 30.59
CA ASP A 490 19.90 -24.39 30.08
C ASP A 490 19.77 -25.72 30.83
N GLN A 491 19.58 -25.69 32.15
CA GLN A 491 19.37 -26.90 32.94
C GLN A 491 18.05 -27.60 32.59
N ARG A 492 16.99 -26.85 32.28
CA ARG A 492 15.68 -27.40 31.88
C ARG A 492 15.69 -27.89 30.42
N ASN A 493 16.38 -27.22 29.52
CA ASN A 493 16.60 -27.68 28.15
C ASN A 493 17.48 -28.93 28.10
N GLN A 494 18.55 -28.98 28.89
CA GLN A 494 19.37 -30.19 29.07
C GLN A 494 18.54 -31.34 29.64
N SER A 495 17.63 -31.07 30.59
CA SER A 495 16.71 -32.08 31.13
C SER A 495 15.71 -32.60 30.09
N ARG A 496 15.22 -31.73 29.19
CA ARG A 496 14.33 -32.12 28.08
C ARG A 496 15.07 -32.92 27.00
N ILE A 497 16.30 -32.53 26.67
CA ILE A 497 17.17 -33.28 25.75
C ILE A 497 17.46 -34.66 26.32
N ALA A 498 17.82 -34.75 27.61
CA ALA A 498 18.05 -36.03 28.29
C ALA A 498 16.79 -36.92 28.33
N GLN A 499 15.60 -36.33 28.55
CA GLN A 499 14.33 -37.06 28.45
C GLN A 499 14.05 -37.57 27.03
N PHE A 500 14.36 -36.76 26.01
CA PHE A 500 14.16 -37.14 24.62
C PHE A 500 15.11 -38.28 24.21
N GLU A 501 16.37 -38.23 24.65
CA GLU A 501 17.34 -39.30 24.44
C GLU A 501 16.97 -40.59 25.19
N ALA A 502 16.46 -40.47 26.42
CA ALA A 502 15.96 -41.61 27.19
C ALA A 502 14.74 -42.27 26.51
N ASN A 503 13.81 -41.48 25.99
CA ASN A 503 12.65 -41.97 25.23
C ASN A 503 13.08 -42.62 23.91
N ARG A 504 14.08 -42.06 23.21
CA ARG A 504 14.66 -42.65 22.00
C ARG A 504 15.35 -43.98 22.29
N ALA A 505 16.08 -44.08 23.39
CA ALA A 505 16.73 -45.31 23.84
C ALA A 505 15.69 -46.39 24.21
N ALA A 506 14.60 -46.01 24.88
CA ALA A 506 13.49 -46.91 25.21
C ALA A 506 12.77 -47.44 23.95
N LEU A 507 12.60 -46.61 22.92
CA LEU A 507 12.04 -47.01 21.62
C LEU A 507 12.96 -47.96 20.85
N LEU A 508 14.27 -47.77 20.92
CA LEU A 508 15.24 -48.69 20.31
C LEU A 508 15.33 -50.03 21.08
N ALA A 509 15.13 -50.01 22.41
CA ALA A 509 15.04 -51.21 23.23
C ALA A 509 13.74 -52.01 23.01
N SER A 510 12.62 -51.34 22.72
CA SER A 510 11.36 -52.00 22.36
C SER A 510 11.36 -52.53 20.92
N ALA A 511 12.08 -51.89 20.00
CA ALA A 511 12.29 -52.38 18.64
C ALA A 511 13.19 -53.63 18.60
N SER A 512 14.13 -53.78 19.54
CA SER A 512 15.01 -54.95 19.63
C SER A 512 14.40 -56.16 20.35
N SER A 513 13.28 -56.00 21.06
CA SER A 513 12.58 -57.09 21.76
C SER A 513 11.43 -57.74 20.96
N SER A 514 11.16 -57.27 19.74
CA SER A 514 10.05 -57.78 18.89
C SER A 514 10.48 -58.62 17.67
N SER A 515 11.73 -59.11 17.62
CA SER A 515 12.21 -59.99 16.55
C SER A 515 12.56 -61.40 17.04
N SER A 516 11.55 -62.21 17.37
CA SER A 516 11.71 -63.67 17.43
C SER A 516 10.42 -64.43 17.12
N SER A 517 10.07 -64.51 15.83
CA SER A 517 9.35 -65.68 15.29
C SER A 517 9.34 -65.64 13.76
N SER A 518 10.26 -66.38 13.14
CA SER A 518 10.18 -66.78 11.73
C SER A 518 9.05 -67.82 11.53
N PRO A 519 8.53 -68.00 10.30
CA PRO A 519 9.21 -68.88 9.34
C PRO A 519 9.21 -68.40 7.88
N SER A 520 10.29 -68.75 7.17
CA SER A 520 10.46 -68.78 5.70
C SER A 520 9.96 -70.15 5.13
N PRO A 521 10.08 -70.50 3.81
CA PRO A 521 10.63 -69.77 2.66
C PRO A 521 9.84 -69.91 1.32
N GLY A 522 10.19 -69.12 0.30
CA GLY A 522 9.77 -69.37 -1.09
C GLY A 522 10.24 -68.35 -2.15
N SER A 523 11.42 -68.63 -2.74
CA SER A 523 11.89 -68.30 -4.11
C SER A 523 12.00 -66.85 -4.64
N THR A 524 13.26 -66.45 -4.87
CA THR A 524 13.86 -65.50 -5.85
C THR A 524 13.58 -65.86 -7.33
N PRO A 525 14.10 -65.15 -8.39
CA PRO A 525 14.86 -63.86 -8.53
C PRO A 525 14.31 -62.96 -9.69
N GLN A 526 14.74 -61.70 -9.95
CA GLN A 526 15.87 -61.23 -10.82
C GLN A 526 15.67 -59.71 -11.01
N SER A 527 16.64 -58.82 -10.73
CA SER A 527 17.80 -58.32 -11.51
C SER A 527 17.54 -57.25 -12.58
N THR A 528 18.33 -56.18 -12.51
CA THR A 528 18.98 -55.30 -13.54
C THR A 528 18.73 -53.82 -13.25
N ALA A 529 19.65 -53.05 -12.66
CA ALA A 529 20.97 -52.60 -13.15
C ALA A 529 20.89 -51.72 -14.40
N GLY A 530 21.26 -50.45 -14.25
CA GLY A 530 21.43 -49.46 -15.32
C GLY A 530 22.02 -48.17 -14.77
N ALA A 531 23.35 -48.13 -14.71
CA ALA A 531 24.15 -46.98 -14.29
C ALA A 531 24.35 -45.98 -15.44
N GLY A 532 24.49 -44.69 -15.10
CA GLY A 532 24.97 -43.64 -15.99
C GLY A 532 25.59 -42.52 -15.15
N ALA A 533 26.89 -42.27 -15.37
CA ALA A 533 27.76 -41.38 -14.61
C ALA A 533 28.10 -40.10 -15.39
N GLY A 534 28.55 -39.08 -14.65
CA GLY A 534 29.14 -37.81 -15.13
C GLY A 534 28.55 -36.64 -14.31
N GLY A 535 29.23 -36.07 -13.30
CA GLY A 535 30.46 -35.27 -13.39
C GLY A 535 30.06 -33.85 -13.84
N GLY A 536 30.19 -32.76 -13.11
CA GLY A 536 30.90 -32.44 -11.88
C GLY A 536 31.42 -31.01 -12.07
N GLU A 537 30.71 -30.00 -11.56
CA GLU A 537 31.22 -28.64 -11.41
C GLU A 537 30.71 -28.10 -10.07
N ARG A 538 31.68 -27.69 -9.26
CA ARG A 538 31.58 -27.34 -7.85
C ARG A 538 31.63 -25.83 -7.80
N GLU A 539 30.47 -25.19 -7.73
CA GLU A 539 30.38 -23.78 -7.37
C GLU A 539 30.59 -23.67 -5.86
N GLU A 540 31.59 -22.87 -5.48
CA GLU A 540 31.87 -22.48 -4.11
C GLU A 540 30.73 -21.59 -3.63
N GLU A 541 29.75 -22.17 -2.92
CA GLU A 541 28.84 -21.41 -2.07
C GLU A 541 29.68 -20.83 -0.92
N GLU A 542 29.89 -19.51 -1.00
CA GLU A 542 30.35 -18.68 0.09
C GLU A 542 29.29 -18.73 1.20
N GLU A 543 29.44 -19.69 2.12
CA GLU A 543 28.67 -19.79 3.36
C GLU A 543 28.89 -18.48 4.15
N LYS A 544 27.95 -17.54 3.99
CA LYS A 544 27.76 -16.47 4.96
C LYS A 544 27.47 -17.13 6.30
N GLU A 545 28.42 -16.99 7.21
CA GLU A 545 28.32 -17.30 8.63
C GLU A 545 27.03 -16.67 9.19
N ILE A 546 25.97 -17.46 9.27
CA ILE A 546 24.71 -17.06 9.92
C ILE A 546 24.99 -17.08 11.42
N ASP A 547 25.03 -15.89 12.02
CA ASP A 547 25.16 -15.71 13.46
C ASP A 547 24.09 -16.56 14.19
N PRO A 548 24.46 -17.57 15.00
CA PRO A 548 23.55 -18.57 15.54
C PRO A 548 22.59 -18.05 16.62
N LYS A 549 22.46 -16.73 16.79
CA LYS A 549 21.67 -16.09 17.86
C LYS A 549 20.31 -15.53 17.44
N SER A 550 20.02 -15.34 16.15
CA SER A 550 18.70 -14.85 15.75
C SER A 550 17.68 -15.99 15.66
N LYS A 551 16.91 -16.22 16.73
CA LYS A 551 15.78 -17.16 16.67
C LYS A 551 14.71 -16.53 15.79
N SER A 552 14.46 -17.07 14.60
CA SER A 552 13.36 -16.57 13.76
C SER A 552 12.01 -16.99 14.35
N PHE A 553 11.14 -16.01 14.62
CA PHE A 553 9.81 -16.26 15.17
C PHE A 553 8.74 -16.35 14.07
N GLY A 554 7.68 -17.09 14.35
CA GLY A 554 6.49 -17.08 13.49
C GLY A 554 5.81 -15.71 13.50
N THR A 555 5.14 -15.34 12.41
CA THR A 555 4.47 -14.03 12.27
C THR A 555 3.43 -13.77 13.36
N THR A 556 2.78 -14.81 13.88
CA THR A 556 1.82 -14.69 14.99
C THR A 556 2.50 -14.25 16.28
N ALA A 557 3.65 -14.87 16.62
CA ALA A 557 4.43 -14.50 17.79
C ALA A 557 4.97 -13.06 17.67
N GLU A 558 5.44 -12.67 16.47
CA GLU A 558 5.88 -11.30 16.18
C GLU A 558 4.75 -10.28 16.43
N PHE A 559 3.54 -10.52 15.89
CA PHE A 559 2.43 -9.60 16.09
C PHE A 559 2.02 -9.50 17.55
N ALA A 560 1.94 -10.64 18.26
CA ALA A 560 1.58 -10.66 19.67
C ALA A 560 2.63 -9.94 20.53
N GLY A 561 3.91 -10.23 20.35
CA GLY A 561 4.99 -9.61 21.12
C GLY A 561 5.10 -8.11 20.88
N LEU A 562 5.04 -7.67 19.61
CA LEU A 562 5.03 -6.24 19.26
C LEU A 562 3.78 -5.52 19.78
N ALA A 563 2.60 -6.15 19.72
CA ALA A 563 1.37 -5.60 20.27
C ALA A 563 1.46 -5.44 21.79
N ALA A 564 2.01 -6.43 22.50
CA ALA A 564 2.22 -6.36 23.95
C ALA A 564 3.16 -5.22 24.34
N ARG A 565 4.29 -5.06 23.63
CA ARG A 565 5.24 -3.94 23.88
C ARG A 565 4.60 -2.59 23.61
N LEU A 566 3.88 -2.43 22.48
CA LEU A 566 3.23 -1.17 22.14
C LEU A 566 2.01 -0.86 23.02
N LEU A 567 1.36 -1.86 23.60
CA LEU A 567 0.32 -1.65 24.58
C LEU A 567 0.89 -1.01 25.86
N HIS A 568 2.08 -1.45 26.27
CA HIS A 568 2.80 -0.89 27.42
C HIS A 568 3.32 0.54 27.14
N VAL A 569 4.04 0.73 26.03
CA VAL A 569 4.63 2.02 25.62
C VAL A 569 3.57 3.05 25.19
N GLY A 570 2.46 2.60 24.59
CA GLY A 570 1.37 3.41 24.05
C GLY A 570 0.27 3.68 25.06
N ILE A 571 -0.82 2.89 25.02
CA ILE A 571 -2.05 3.14 25.80
C ILE A 571 -1.78 3.24 27.30
N GLY A 572 -0.92 2.38 27.85
CA GLY A 572 -0.56 2.43 29.27
C GLY A 572 -0.05 3.80 29.69
N GLN A 573 0.82 4.40 28.87
CA GLN A 573 1.38 5.73 29.12
C GLN A 573 0.41 6.85 28.75
N ALA A 574 -0.44 6.68 27.74
CA ALA A 574 -1.49 7.62 27.41
C ALA A 574 -2.50 7.78 28.56
N TYR A 575 -2.85 6.69 29.26
CA TYR A 575 -3.71 6.73 30.45
C TYR A 575 -3.03 7.48 31.61
N ARG A 576 -1.73 7.25 31.83
CA ARG A 576 -0.94 8.01 32.82
C ARG A 576 -0.90 9.49 32.47
N LEU A 577 -0.72 9.84 31.19
CA LEU A 577 -0.76 11.24 30.73
C LEU A 577 -2.13 11.86 30.95
N PHE A 578 -3.21 11.12 30.66
CA PHE A 578 -4.58 11.57 30.86
C PHE A 578 -4.85 11.89 32.34
N THR A 579 -4.49 10.98 33.25
CA THR A 579 -4.67 11.19 34.70
C THR A 579 -3.81 12.33 35.24
N ALA A 580 -2.55 12.43 34.80
CA ALA A 580 -1.66 13.53 35.15
C ALA A 580 -2.18 14.89 34.65
N THR A 581 -2.71 14.93 33.42
CA THR A 581 -3.31 16.13 32.82
C THR A 581 -4.53 16.58 33.62
N ASN A 582 -5.41 15.64 34.00
CA ASN A 582 -6.56 15.95 34.86
C ASN A 582 -6.14 16.62 36.18
N ARG A 583 -5.15 16.05 36.88
CA ARG A 583 -4.62 16.62 38.13
C ARG A 583 -4.03 18.02 37.92
N LYS A 584 -3.31 18.26 36.82
CA LYS A 584 -2.75 19.59 36.48
C LYS A 584 -3.87 20.60 36.21
N MET A 585 -4.91 20.21 35.45
CA MET A 585 -6.06 21.08 35.18
C MET A 585 -6.81 21.46 36.46
N GLU A 586 -7.03 20.53 37.39
CA GLU A 586 -7.65 20.84 38.69
C GLU A 586 -6.85 21.91 39.46
N ARG A 587 -5.52 21.78 39.50
CA ARG A 587 -4.64 22.78 40.12
C ARG A 587 -4.73 24.15 39.43
N TRP A 588 -4.73 24.19 38.10
CA TRP A 588 -4.83 25.45 37.35
C TRP A 588 -6.20 26.10 37.50
N ARG A 589 -7.27 25.30 37.59
CA ARG A 589 -8.63 25.77 37.89
C ARG A 589 -8.68 26.44 39.26
N GLY A 590 -8.22 25.76 40.30
CA GLY A 590 -8.16 26.32 41.65
C GLY A 590 -7.32 27.60 41.73
N ALA A 591 -6.17 27.64 41.06
CA ALA A 591 -5.32 28.84 41.00
C ALA A 591 -6.00 30.01 40.26
N ARG A 592 -6.70 29.75 39.15
CA ARG A 592 -7.47 30.73 38.40
C ARG A 592 -8.60 31.30 39.25
N ASP A 593 -9.37 30.44 39.90
CA ASP A 593 -10.56 30.83 40.65
C ASP A 593 -10.16 31.59 41.93
N SER A 594 -9.08 31.19 42.59
CA SER A 594 -8.47 31.99 43.68
C SER A 594 -8.03 33.37 43.19
N SER A 595 -7.32 33.46 42.05
CA SER A 595 -6.86 34.77 41.53
C SER A 595 -8.00 35.66 41.05
N LYS A 596 -9.11 35.08 40.57
CA LYS A 596 -10.34 35.83 40.24
C LYS A 596 -11.02 36.36 41.49
N LYS A 597 -11.13 35.52 42.52
CA LYS A 597 -11.69 35.93 43.81
C LYS A 597 -10.89 37.09 44.43
N ASP A 598 -9.56 37.01 44.42
CA ASP A 598 -8.69 38.10 44.89
C ASP A 598 -8.89 39.41 44.09
N LEU A 599 -9.16 39.29 42.78
CA LEU A 599 -9.44 40.42 41.91
C LEU A 599 -10.79 41.09 42.22
N GLU A 600 -11.81 40.28 42.54
CA GLU A 600 -13.17 40.73 42.90
C GLU A 600 -13.19 41.34 44.31
N GLU A 601 -12.56 40.69 45.29
CA GLU A 601 -12.51 41.18 46.68
C GLU A 601 -11.59 42.41 46.84
N GLY A 602 -10.53 42.49 46.04
CA GLY A 602 -9.54 43.56 46.10
C GLY A 602 -9.79 44.76 45.17
N GLU A 603 -10.96 44.83 44.51
CA GLU A 603 -11.23 45.80 43.44
C GLU A 603 -11.06 47.28 43.87
N SER A 604 -11.24 47.57 45.16
CA SER A 604 -11.07 48.91 45.74
C SER A 604 -9.74 49.14 46.47
N THR A 605 -8.97 48.09 46.78
CA THR A 605 -7.80 48.15 47.67
C THR A 605 -6.48 47.77 47.00
N LEU A 606 -6.52 47.12 45.83
CA LEU A 606 -5.33 46.67 45.11
C LEU A 606 -4.66 47.80 44.33
N SER A 607 -3.32 47.81 44.32
CA SER A 607 -2.54 48.63 43.40
C SER A 607 -2.83 48.24 41.94
N ALA A 608 -2.77 49.20 41.02
CA ALA A 608 -2.91 48.96 39.58
C ALA A 608 -1.89 47.93 39.05
N HIS A 609 -0.70 47.86 39.66
CA HIS A 609 0.30 46.86 39.33
C HIS A 609 -0.17 45.44 39.71
N ASP A 610 -0.71 45.26 40.92
CA ASP A 610 -1.13 43.96 41.43
C ASP A 610 -2.37 43.46 40.70
N LYS A 611 -3.29 44.37 40.35
CA LYS A 611 -4.43 44.09 39.48
C LYS A 611 -3.97 43.51 38.13
N ARG A 612 -2.99 44.15 37.48
CA ARG A 612 -2.42 43.66 36.21
C ARG A 612 -1.74 42.30 36.36
N GLN A 613 -1.04 42.05 37.47
CA GLN A 613 -0.41 40.74 37.73
C GLN A 613 -1.45 39.64 37.92
N LEU A 614 -2.52 39.90 38.67
CA LEU A 614 -3.63 38.95 38.85
C LEU A 614 -4.34 38.66 37.53
N GLU A 615 -4.68 39.69 36.74
CA GLU A 615 -5.27 39.53 35.41
C GLU A 615 -4.39 38.69 34.48
N LYS A 616 -3.06 38.93 34.50
CA LYS A 616 -2.08 38.14 33.75
C LYS A 616 -2.08 36.68 34.19
N ARG A 617 -2.11 36.41 35.51
CA ARG A 617 -2.18 35.05 36.06
C ARG A 617 -3.47 34.33 35.68
N VAL A 618 -4.61 35.02 35.73
CA VAL A 618 -5.91 34.47 35.30
C VAL A 618 -5.85 34.09 33.82
N LYS A 619 -5.36 34.97 32.94
CA LYS A 619 -5.19 34.67 31.51
C LYS A 619 -4.26 33.48 31.29
N GLN A 620 -3.11 33.42 31.98
CA GLN A 620 -2.16 32.31 31.85
C GLN A 620 -2.76 30.97 32.30
N CYS A 621 -3.50 30.95 33.42
CA CYS A 621 -4.18 29.73 33.87
C CYS A 621 -5.28 29.31 32.90
N GLN A 622 -6.01 30.26 32.31
CA GLN A 622 -7.03 30.00 31.30
C GLN A 622 -6.43 29.34 30.04
N THR A 623 -5.33 29.89 29.50
CA THR A 623 -4.64 29.29 28.35
C THR A 623 -4.17 27.86 28.64
N ARG A 624 -3.59 27.62 29.83
CA ARG A 624 -3.17 26.27 30.24
C ARG A 624 -4.35 25.29 30.40
N LEU A 625 -5.50 25.78 30.88
CA LEU A 625 -6.71 24.97 30.97
C LEU A 625 -7.21 24.56 29.58
N GLU A 626 -7.21 25.48 28.60
CA GLU A 626 -7.59 25.18 27.22
C GLU A 626 -6.64 24.17 26.57
N GLU A 627 -5.33 24.32 26.75
CA GLU A 627 -4.32 23.35 26.26
C GLU A 627 -4.49 21.96 26.91
N GLY A 628 -4.74 21.94 28.22
CA GLY A 628 -5.01 20.70 28.96
C GLY A 628 -6.30 20.03 28.52
N ALA A 629 -7.36 20.80 28.28
CA ALA A 629 -8.64 20.32 27.78
C ALA A 629 -8.51 19.72 26.38
N LEU A 630 -7.77 20.40 25.49
CA LEU A 630 -7.47 19.88 24.16
C LEU A 630 -6.67 18.57 24.24
N THR A 631 -5.61 18.53 25.06
CA THR A 631 -4.81 17.31 25.27
C THR A 631 -5.68 16.15 25.75
N LYS A 632 -6.58 16.42 26.69
CA LYS A 632 -7.54 15.45 27.21
C LYS A 632 -8.46 14.92 26.11
N LEU A 633 -9.03 15.80 25.28
CA LEU A 633 -9.91 15.43 24.17
C LEU A 633 -9.17 14.56 23.14
N MET A 634 -7.93 14.92 22.79
CA MET A 634 -7.11 14.14 21.86
C MET A 634 -6.82 12.74 22.41
N LEU A 635 -6.43 12.62 23.68
CA LEU A 635 -6.21 11.32 24.34
C LEU A 635 -7.50 10.47 24.40
N GLN A 636 -8.65 11.12 24.61
CA GLN A 636 -9.94 10.42 24.59
C GLN A 636 -10.37 9.92 23.22
N LEU A 637 -9.91 10.61 22.17
CA LEU A 637 -10.20 10.27 20.80
C LEU A 637 -9.28 9.14 20.30
N VAL A 638 -8.00 9.18 20.68
CA VAL A 638 -6.99 8.25 20.17
C VAL A 638 -6.84 7.03 21.08
N ASP A 639 -6.58 7.20 22.37
CA ASP A 639 -6.11 6.10 23.24
C ASP A 639 -7.21 5.50 24.12
N MET A 640 -8.25 6.28 24.42
CA MET A 640 -9.43 5.82 25.17
C MET A 640 -10.61 5.51 24.25
N ASP A 641 -10.36 5.28 22.97
CA ASP A 641 -11.36 4.83 22.02
C ASP A 641 -11.83 3.41 22.41
N PRO A 642 -13.13 3.16 22.63
CA PRO A 642 -13.64 1.82 22.91
C PRO A 642 -13.16 0.77 21.89
N ASP A 643 -12.98 1.16 20.62
CA ASP A 643 -12.53 0.29 19.55
C ASP A 643 -11.04 -0.09 19.64
N ILE A 644 -10.27 0.57 20.52
CA ILE A 644 -8.88 0.24 20.85
C ILE A 644 -8.83 -0.44 22.23
N VAL A 645 -9.51 0.13 23.21
CA VAL A 645 -9.50 -0.36 24.60
C VAL A 645 -10.08 -1.76 24.70
N LEU A 646 -11.21 -2.04 24.04
CA LEU A 646 -11.85 -3.36 24.14
C LEU A 646 -10.99 -4.46 23.52
N PRO A 647 -10.44 -4.32 22.29
CA PRO A 647 -9.46 -5.29 21.77
C PRO A 647 -8.21 -5.41 22.63
N SER A 648 -7.72 -4.30 23.20
CA SER A 648 -6.58 -4.35 24.14
C SER A 648 -6.88 -5.18 25.38
N LEU A 649 -8.07 -5.05 25.96
CA LEU A 649 -8.49 -5.85 27.12
C LEU A 649 -8.69 -7.32 26.75
N ARG A 650 -9.21 -7.62 25.55
CA ARG A 650 -9.29 -9.00 25.03
C ARG A 650 -7.92 -9.60 24.85
N PHE A 651 -6.99 -8.85 24.27
CA PHE A 651 -5.60 -9.24 24.10
C PHE A 651 -4.93 -9.50 25.46
N LEU A 652 -5.09 -8.61 26.43
CA LEU A 652 -4.56 -8.83 27.79
C LEU A 652 -5.17 -10.05 28.46
N ARG A 653 -6.49 -10.26 28.33
CA ARG A 653 -7.15 -11.46 28.87
C ARG A 653 -6.57 -12.73 28.26
N PHE A 654 -6.34 -12.73 26.95
CA PHE A 654 -5.71 -13.85 26.25
C PHE A 654 -4.30 -14.13 26.81
N GLN A 655 -3.45 -13.11 26.93
CA GLN A 655 -2.10 -13.23 27.48
C GLN A 655 -2.07 -13.77 28.93
N VAL A 656 -3.13 -13.53 29.72
CA VAL A 656 -3.23 -14.00 31.12
C VAL A 656 -3.83 -15.40 31.24
N MET A 657 -4.64 -15.87 30.29
CA MET A 657 -5.27 -17.20 30.38
C MET A 657 -4.44 -18.33 29.78
N ASP A 658 -3.50 -18.02 28.88
CA ASP A 658 -2.60 -19.00 28.26
C ASP A 658 -1.20 -19.08 28.92
N GLY A 659 -0.95 -18.27 29.96
CA GLY A 659 0.23 -18.38 30.84
C GLY A 659 -0.10 -19.10 32.13
#